data_AF-A0A371D303-F1
#
_entry.id   AF-A0A371D303-F1
#
_cell.length_a   1.000
_cell.length_b   1.000
_cell.length_c   1.000
_cell.angle_alpha   90.00
_cell.angle_beta   90.00
_cell.angle_gamma   90.00
#
_symmetry.space_group_name_H-M   'P 1'
#
loop_
_entity.id
_entity.type
_entity.pdbx_description
1 polymer ?
#
loop_
_entity_poly.entity_id
_entity_poly.type
_entity_poly.pdbx_seq_one_letter_code
_entity_poly.pdbx_strand_id
1 'polypeptide(L)'
;MPMLADPSVKYEPYTPLQLPDRQWPAKVNRSPPIWLSTDLRDGNQALANPMTVAQKLVFFDTLVKCGFKEIEVAYPAASDTDFNFVRQLIEEGRIPDDVWIQVLTPAREDLIKRTVDAVAGCKRAIIHMYNATSCLFRTVVFRNSKEETVKLAVKHTEIVRKLTEECTAKHGTVFRYEYSPETFSQTEPAFALEVCEAVKAAWGKAGLGDERIIFNLPATVEIGPPNHYADLIENFCRNISEREKIIISLHPHNDRGTGIAAAELGMLAGADRVEGCLFGNGERTGNVDLVNLALNLYTQGIHPKVDFSDIQAVIDVVTACNDLPIHPRHPYAGELVFTAFSGSHQDAIKKGFEMQRVRHEQAAREGKPQYWEMPYLPIDPADLGCTYEAVIRVNAQSGKGGISYLIQQHLGLDMPRKMQISFYQVVQDIADREAREMTVEDITTAFRKTYHFGGSAYEGRLVLKSFKISSEPAASGEAADERRQFDGTLSVDGNLRVIRGDGNGPLSAFLDALRTHLDINLALREYTEHTIDKHQDAQAASFVELVPQSEDIKDTRRSTQSWWGVGVDADIAASGLRALLSAANNAIGDRPLPELKLSVGFNARSGQADIATAILNSLRLELPRRLQASFFEVVQRSTRDTGGEISYEDLVKLFRETYSYEEGRFAVKNFKLEHLDASGRAKLSGSFIINGKDVVLEGEGNGPLSAAVEAVNRGLDGRVSIREYVEHSIGEGSDVKAASYVEVLYEGPGGNPKWPMWGVAVDNDITASGLKAVLAATRAVDKADEAARKAASAQ
;
A
#
# COMPACT_ATOMS: atom_id res chain seq x y z
N MET A 1 18.59 44.76 -18.87
CA MET A 1 17.52 43.81 -19.22
C MET A 1 18.17 42.54 -19.70
N PRO A 2 17.84 41.36 -19.14
CA PRO A 2 18.51 40.10 -19.49
C PRO A 2 18.13 39.52 -20.86
N MET A 3 17.00 39.93 -21.46
CA MET A 3 16.58 39.51 -22.80
C MET A 3 16.87 40.61 -23.84
N LEU A 4 17.50 40.25 -24.96
CA LEU A 4 17.74 41.17 -26.08
C LEU A 4 16.41 41.51 -26.76
N ALA A 5 16.18 42.79 -27.05
CA ALA A 5 15.01 43.23 -27.82
C ALA A 5 15.08 42.76 -29.28
N ASP A 6 16.28 42.78 -29.86
CA ASP A 6 16.57 42.19 -31.16
C ASP A 6 17.72 41.18 -31.00
N PRO A 7 17.45 39.86 -31.01
CA PRO A 7 18.48 38.84 -30.90
C PRO A 7 19.28 38.65 -32.21
N SER A 8 18.79 39.13 -33.36
CA SER A 8 19.44 38.91 -34.67
C SER A 8 20.80 39.60 -34.78
N VAL A 9 21.05 40.62 -33.95
CA VAL A 9 22.36 41.31 -33.88
C VAL A 9 23.44 40.47 -33.18
N LYS A 10 23.06 39.38 -32.49
CA LYS A 10 23.98 38.54 -31.71
C LYS A 10 24.01 37.08 -32.19
N TYR A 11 22.88 36.52 -32.59
CA TYR A 11 22.77 35.11 -32.96
C TYR A 11 22.55 34.96 -34.47
N GLU A 12 23.49 34.31 -35.14
CA GLU A 12 23.37 33.94 -36.55
C GLU A 12 22.47 32.70 -36.70
N PRO A 13 21.57 32.65 -37.69
CA PRO A 13 20.78 31.45 -37.96
C PRO A 13 21.68 30.31 -38.45
N TYR A 14 21.28 29.06 -38.17
CA TYR A 14 21.93 27.89 -38.78
C TYR A 14 21.77 27.94 -40.31
N THR A 15 22.73 27.35 -41.03
CA THR A 15 22.70 27.27 -42.50
C THR A 15 22.14 25.91 -42.92
N PRO A 16 20.91 25.82 -43.49
CA PRO A 16 20.34 24.55 -43.91
C PRO A 16 21.13 23.94 -45.07
N LEU A 17 21.38 22.63 -45.00
CA LEU A 17 21.96 21.89 -46.11
C LEU A 17 20.95 21.78 -47.26
N GLN A 18 21.39 22.08 -48.48
CA GLN A 18 20.56 21.94 -49.67
C GLN A 18 20.60 20.50 -50.19
N LEU A 19 19.63 19.68 -49.76
CA LEU A 19 19.44 18.29 -50.20
C LEU A 19 18.00 18.13 -50.77
N PRO A 20 17.72 18.66 -51.97
CA PRO A 20 16.36 18.72 -52.53
C PRO A 20 15.74 17.35 -52.78
N ASP A 21 16.58 16.32 -52.97
CA ASP A 21 16.21 14.94 -53.22
C ASP A 21 16.42 14.04 -51.98
N ARG A 22 16.34 14.59 -50.75
CA ARG A 22 16.38 13.83 -49.50
C ARG A 22 15.37 12.67 -49.50
N GLN A 23 15.77 11.51 -48.98
CA GLN A 23 14.95 10.30 -48.99
C GLN A 23 14.46 9.88 -47.61
N TRP A 24 15.12 10.34 -46.52
CA TRP A 24 14.74 9.98 -45.16
C TRP A 24 13.26 10.22 -44.80
N PRO A 25 12.55 11.27 -45.29
CA PRO A 25 11.14 11.47 -44.92
C PRO A 25 10.19 10.39 -45.45
N ALA A 26 10.60 9.64 -46.48
CA ALA A 26 9.80 8.58 -47.09
C ALA A 26 10.11 7.18 -46.52
N LYS A 27 11.10 7.08 -45.62
CA LYS A 27 11.52 5.81 -45.03
C LYS A 27 10.79 5.56 -43.72
N VAL A 28 10.64 4.27 -43.40
CA VAL A 28 10.09 3.80 -42.13
C VAL A 28 11.11 2.87 -41.51
N ASN A 29 11.41 3.06 -40.22
CA ASN A 29 12.35 2.19 -39.53
C ASN A 29 11.72 0.80 -39.34
N ARG A 30 12.51 -0.26 -39.54
CA ARG A 30 12.05 -1.67 -39.43
C ARG A 30 12.97 -2.55 -38.59
N SER A 31 14.07 -1.99 -38.08
CA SER A 31 15.07 -2.74 -37.33
C SER A 31 15.71 -1.84 -36.26
N PRO A 32 16.07 -2.37 -35.10
CA PRO A 32 16.80 -1.59 -34.10
C PRO A 32 18.21 -1.22 -34.61
N PRO A 33 18.77 -0.07 -34.19
CA PRO A 33 20.17 0.26 -34.42
C PRO A 33 21.10 -0.66 -33.62
N ILE A 34 22.39 -0.53 -33.86
CA ILE A 34 23.40 -0.91 -32.86
C ILE A 34 23.31 0.13 -31.73
N TRP A 35 23.12 -0.33 -30.49
CA TRP A 35 23.09 0.54 -29.33
C TRP A 35 24.45 0.61 -28.66
N LEU A 36 24.92 1.83 -28.39
CA LEU A 36 25.97 2.07 -27.41
C LEU A 36 25.44 2.91 -26.25
N SER A 37 25.65 2.43 -25.03
CA SER A 37 25.52 3.26 -23.83
C SER A 37 26.84 3.96 -23.52
N THR A 38 26.78 5.27 -23.30
CA THR A 38 27.90 6.10 -22.84
C THR A 38 27.70 6.61 -21.41
N ASP A 39 26.81 5.98 -20.64
CA ASP A 39 26.49 6.37 -19.26
C ASP A 39 27.74 6.41 -18.35
N LEU A 40 28.64 5.43 -18.50
CA LEU A 40 29.83 5.27 -17.65
C LEU A 40 30.98 6.25 -17.97
N ARG A 41 30.92 6.93 -19.13
CA ARG A 41 31.90 7.94 -19.55
C ARG A 41 31.24 9.30 -19.66
N ASP A 42 30.37 9.50 -20.65
CA ASP A 42 29.77 10.81 -20.93
C ASP A 42 28.70 11.19 -19.90
N GLY A 43 27.87 10.22 -19.50
CA GLY A 43 26.93 10.41 -18.39
C GLY A 43 27.68 10.74 -17.09
N ASN A 44 28.71 9.97 -16.77
CA ASN A 44 29.49 10.10 -15.55
C ASN A 44 30.26 11.43 -15.45
N GLN A 45 30.84 11.94 -16.55
CA GLN A 45 31.58 13.21 -16.51
C GLN A 45 30.66 14.43 -16.29
N ALA A 46 29.39 14.30 -16.64
CA ALA A 46 28.39 15.36 -16.46
C ALA A 46 27.84 15.46 -15.03
N LEU A 47 28.18 14.50 -14.16
CA LEU A 47 27.73 14.50 -12.78
C LEU A 47 28.54 15.48 -11.93
N ALA A 48 27.86 16.19 -11.02
CA ALA A 48 28.53 17.01 -10.02
C ALA A 48 29.45 16.17 -9.12
N ASN A 49 29.01 14.96 -8.78
CA ASN A 49 29.77 13.94 -8.07
C ASN A 49 29.94 12.73 -9.00
N PRO A 50 31.12 12.51 -9.59
CA PRO A 50 31.36 11.35 -10.43
C PRO A 50 31.16 10.04 -9.66
N MET A 51 30.70 9.00 -10.36
CA MET A 51 30.49 7.66 -9.82
C MET A 51 31.78 7.09 -9.21
N THR A 52 31.63 6.45 -8.06
CA THR A 52 32.63 5.55 -7.51
C THR A 52 32.79 4.29 -8.38
N VAL A 53 33.92 3.59 -8.26
CA VAL A 53 34.14 2.30 -8.97
C VAL A 53 33.03 1.29 -8.68
N ALA A 54 32.54 1.23 -7.43
CA ALA A 54 31.44 0.34 -7.06
C ALA A 54 30.13 0.69 -7.78
N GLN A 55 29.78 1.98 -7.88
CA GLN A 55 28.62 2.43 -8.66
C GLN A 55 28.80 2.12 -10.14
N LYS A 56 30.00 2.36 -10.71
CA LYS A 56 30.30 2.01 -12.10
C LYS A 56 30.12 0.51 -12.39
N LEU A 57 30.51 -0.36 -11.47
CA LEU A 57 30.31 -1.82 -11.61
C LEU A 57 28.83 -2.18 -11.62
N VAL A 58 28.04 -1.65 -10.67
CA VAL A 58 26.57 -1.89 -10.63
C VAL A 58 25.90 -1.40 -11.91
N PHE A 59 26.29 -0.23 -12.41
CA PHE A 59 25.74 0.33 -13.65
C PHE A 59 26.15 -0.52 -14.87
N PHE A 60 27.42 -0.93 -14.96
CA PHE A 60 27.89 -1.82 -16.02
C PHE A 60 27.10 -3.15 -16.05
N ASP A 61 26.95 -3.79 -14.89
CA ASP A 61 26.19 -5.03 -14.75
C ASP A 61 24.72 -4.84 -15.17
N THR A 62 24.15 -3.66 -14.89
CA THR A 62 22.79 -3.29 -15.31
C THR A 62 22.69 -3.12 -16.82
N LEU A 63 23.63 -2.43 -17.47
CA LEU A 63 23.67 -2.28 -18.93
C LEU A 63 23.80 -3.63 -19.63
N VAL A 64 24.65 -4.52 -19.12
CA VAL A 64 24.78 -5.89 -19.62
C VAL A 64 23.47 -6.66 -19.47
N LYS A 65 22.82 -6.56 -18.30
CA LYS A 65 21.52 -7.19 -18.04
C LYS A 65 20.42 -6.68 -18.98
N CYS A 66 20.38 -5.39 -19.26
CA CYS A 66 19.46 -4.80 -20.24
C CYS A 66 19.77 -5.24 -21.68
N GLY A 67 20.93 -5.86 -21.95
CA GLY A 67 21.28 -6.43 -23.25
C GLY A 67 22.15 -5.54 -24.14
N PHE A 68 22.71 -4.44 -23.63
CA PHE A 68 23.65 -3.62 -24.41
C PHE A 68 24.89 -4.43 -24.81
N LYS A 69 25.31 -4.29 -26.08
CA LYS A 69 26.45 -5.01 -26.66
C LYS A 69 27.65 -4.13 -26.94
N GLU A 70 27.48 -2.82 -26.91
CA GLU A 70 28.57 -1.84 -26.94
C GLU A 70 28.38 -0.88 -25.77
N ILE A 71 29.41 -0.70 -24.95
CA ILE A 71 29.34 0.10 -23.72
C ILE A 71 30.62 0.94 -23.62
N GLU A 72 30.49 2.26 -23.62
CA GLU A 72 31.62 3.17 -23.38
C GLU A 72 31.86 3.33 -21.88
N VAL A 73 32.91 2.67 -21.40
CA VAL A 73 33.14 2.43 -19.97
C VAL A 73 33.92 3.54 -19.28
N ALA A 74 34.76 4.28 -20.02
CA ALA A 74 35.71 5.21 -19.42
C ALA A 74 36.42 6.12 -20.43
N TYR A 75 37.03 7.19 -19.89
CA TYR A 75 38.16 7.88 -20.50
C TYR A 75 39.42 7.57 -19.67
N PRO A 76 40.06 6.40 -19.86
CA PRO A 76 41.07 5.86 -18.95
C PRO A 76 42.38 6.66 -18.91
N ALA A 77 42.65 7.49 -19.91
CA ALA A 77 43.82 8.36 -19.89
C ALA A 77 43.59 9.66 -19.10
N ALA A 78 42.34 10.02 -18.77
CA ALA A 78 42.02 11.24 -18.02
C ALA A 78 42.16 11.07 -16.49
N SER A 79 41.95 9.87 -15.94
CA SER A 79 42.09 9.62 -14.51
C SER A 79 42.52 8.19 -14.18
N ASP A 80 43.19 8.01 -13.03
CA ASP A 80 43.55 6.67 -12.52
C ASP A 80 42.30 5.86 -12.14
N THR A 81 41.22 6.51 -11.69
CA THR A 81 39.95 5.83 -11.37
C THR A 81 39.37 5.13 -12.59
N ASP A 82 39.30 5.82 -13.73
CA ASP A 82 38.79 5.27 -14.98
C ASP A 82 39.72 4.17 -15.53
N PHE A 83 41.04 4.37 -15.43
CA PHE A 83 42.00 3.32 -15.79
C PHE A 83 41.79 2.06 -14.96
N ASN A 84 41.72 2.19 -13.64
CA ASN A 84 41.56 1.06 -12.71
C ASN A 84 40.20 0.38 -12.87
N PHE A 85 39.14 1.12 -13.17
CA PHE A 85 37.83 0.53 -13.47
C PHE A 85 37.88 -0.39 -14.70
N VAL A 86 38.51 0.07 -15.79
CA VAL A 86 38.70 -0.76 -17.00
C VAL A 86 39.54 -2.00 -16.69
N ARG A 87 40.63 -1.85 -15.92
CA ARG A 87 41.45 -3.00 -15.49
C ARG A 87 40.65 -4.00 -14.68
N GLN A 88 39.84 -3.53 -13.73
CA GLN A 88 39.03 -4.38 -12.88
C GLN A 88 37.98 -5.17 -13.68
N LEU A 89 37.31 -4.54 -14.66
CA LEU A 89 36.36 -5.24 -15.54
C LEU A 89 37.01 -6.41 -16.28
N ILE A 90 38.25 -6.23 -16.74
CA ILE A 90 39.02 -7.23 -17.49
C ILE A 90 39.54 -8.34 -16.54
N GLU A 91 40.18 -7.95 -15.45
CA GLU A 91 40.86 -8.85 -14.52
C GLU A 91 39.88 -9.73 -13.72
N GLU A 92 38.69 -9.20 -13.40
CA GLU A 92 37.62 -9.98 -12.77
C GLU A 92 36.75 -10.75 -13.79
N GLY A 93 37.02 -10.63 -15.09
CA GLY A 93 36.29 -11.35 -16.13
C GLY A 93 34.80 -10.98 -16.23
N ARG A 94 34.47 -9.71 -15.98
CA ARG A 94 33.07 -9.22 -15.95
C ARG A 94 32.46 -8.97 -17.32
N ILE A 95 33.30 -8.80 -18.34
CA ILE A 95 32.85 -8.45 -19.69
C ILE A 95 32.39 -9.73 -20.42
N PRO A 96 31.11 -9.86 -20.81
CA PRO A 96 30.65 -11.01 -21.56
C PRO A 96 31.26 -11.09 -22.96
N ASP A 97 31.31 -12.30 -23.53
CA ASP A 97 31.99 -12.57 -24.81
C ASP A 97 31.40 -11.84 -26.02
N ASP A 98 30.12 -11.48 -25.95
CA ASP A 98 29.40 -10.75 -26.99
C ASP A 98 29.35 -9.24 -26.77
N VAL A 99 30.02 -8.72 -25.74
CA VAL A 99 30.07 -7.28 -25.42
C VAL A 99 31.41 -6.68 -25.85
N TRP A 100 31.34 -5.52 -26.50
CA TRP A 100 32.46 -4.64 -26.78
C TRP A 100 32.50 -3.51 -25.76
N ILE A 101 33.62 -3.36 -25.05
CA ILE A 101 33.85 -2.15 -24.26
C ILE A 101 34.47 -1.07 -25.15
N GLN A 102 34.01 0.17 -25.04
CA GLN A 102 34.56 1.34 -25.72
C GLN A 102 35.29 2.23 -24.71
N VAL A 103 36.43 2.78 -25.12
CA VAL A 103 37.20 3.75 -24.34
C VAL A 103 37.51 4.98 -25.18
N LEU A 104 37.32 6.16 -24.58
CA LEU A 104 37.56 7.45 -25.23
C LEU A 104 39.04 7.85 -25.11
N THR A 105 39.59 8.46 -26.14
CA THR A 105 40.88 9.17 -26.10
C THR A 105 40.88 10.38 -27.04
N PRO A 106 41.51 11.50 -26.69
CA PRO A 106 41.76 12.59 -27.63
C PRO A 106 42.90 12.19 -28.57
N ALA A 107 43.04 12.93 -29.67
CA ALA A 107 44.16 12.84 -30.61
C ALA A 107 45.49 13.35 -30.00
N ARG A 108 46.01 12.63 -28.99
CA ARG A 108 47.29 12.86 -28.32
C ARG A 108 48.00 11.55 -28.04
N GLU A 109 49.24 11.42 -28.51
CA GLU A 109 50.01 10.17 -28.47
C GLU A 109 50.16 9.56 -27.07
N ASP A 110 50.47 10.37 -26.05
CA ASP A 110 50.62 9.93 -24.66
C ASP A 110 49.32 9.34 -24.08
N LEU A 111 48.19 9.97 -24.42
CA LEU A 111 46.87 9.56 -23.94
C LEU A 111 46.33 8.35 -24.71
N ILE A 112 46.60 8.26 -26.02
CA ILE A 112 46.26 7.09 -26.83
C ILE A 112 46.99 5.86 -26.29
N LYS A 113 48.29 5.98 -26.03
CA LYS A 113 49.09 4.88 -25.48
C LYS A 113 48.50 4.37 -24.17
N ARG A 114 48.23 5.27 -23.23
CA ARG A 114 47.61 4.92 -21.94
C ARG A 114 46.23 4.28 -22.11
N THR A 115 45.45 4.72 -23.09
CA THR A 115 44.12 4.16 -23.38
C THR A 115 44.20 2.73 -23.91
N VAL A 116 45.14 2.45 -24.82
CA VAL A 116 45.38 1.09 -25.32
C VAL A 116 45.93 0.18 -24.20
N ASP A 117 46.81 0.70 -23.34
CA ASP A 117 47.33 -0.02 -22.18
C ASP A 117 46.21 -0.42 -21.20
N ALA A 118 45.20 0.44 -21.00
CA ALA A 118 44.07 0.16 -20.11
C ALA A 118 43.29 -1.09 -20.56
N VAL A 119 43.04 -1.23 -21.86
CA VAL A 119 42.23 -2.32 -22.43
C VAL A 119 43.03 -3.57 -22.80
N ALA A 120 44.35 -3.58 -22.55
CA ALA A 120 45.21 -4.72 -22.88
C ALA A 120 44.75 -6.01 -22.17
N GLY A 121 44.50 -7.07 -22.95
CA GLY A 121 43.98 -8.34 -22.44
C GLY A 121 42.46 -8.45 -22.46
N CYS A 122 41.73 -7.39 -22.85
CA CYS A 122 40.31 -7.50 -23.17
C CYS A 122 40.09 -8.42 -24.39
N LYS A 123 38.96 -9.12 -24.47
CA LYS A 123 38.59 -9.91 -25.66
C LYS A 123 38.30 -9.01 -26.86
N ARG A 124 37.51 -7.97 -26.65
CA ARG A 124 36.95 -7.07 -27.67
C ARG A 124 36.89 -5.63 -27.15
N ALA A 125 37.54 -4.71 -27.85
CA ALA A 125 37.57 -3.30 -27.46
C ALA A 125 37.38 -2.35 -28.65
N ILE A 126 36.69 -1.24 -28.42
CA ILE A 126 36.57 -0.12 -29.37
C ILE A 126 37.44 1.01 -28.84
N ILE A 127 38.40 1.48 -29.66
CA ILE A 127 39.14 2.70 -29.37
C ILE A 127 38.40 3.85 -30.06
N HIS A 128 37.82 4.75 -29.27
CA HIS A 128 37.16 5.95 -29.75
C HIS A 128 38.12 7.14 -29.66
N MET A 129 38.64 7.57 -30.81
CA MET A 129 39.46 8.78 -30.92
C MET A 129 38.65 9.97 -31.42
N TYR A 130 38.88 11.15 -30.87
CA TYR A 130 38.23 12.37 -31.34
C TYR A 130 39.15 13.59 -31.38
N ASN A 131 38.78 14.56 -32.21
CA ASN A 131 39.22 15.95 -32.12
C ASN A 131 38.14 16.87 -32.69
N ALA A 132 38.01 18.09 -32.16
CA ALA A 132 37.04 19.04 -32.67
C ALA A 132 37.40 19.47 -34.10
N THR A 133 36.40 19.54 -34.98
CA THR A 133 36.59 19.92 -36.37
C THR A 133 35.86 21.19 -36.78
N SER A 134 34.96 21.74 -35.95
CA SER A 134 34.18 22.93 -36.34
C SER A 134 35.05 24.17 -36.55
N CYS A 135 34.57 25.08 -37.40
CA CYS A 135 35.29 26.32 -37.71
C CYS A 135 35.64 27.14 -36.46
N LEU A 136 34.72 27.21 -35.49
CA LEU A 136 34.94 27.93 -34.24
C LEU A 136 36.08 27.31 -33.41
N PHE A 137 36.11 25.99 -33.27
CA PHE A 137 37.18 25.32 -32.53
C PHE A 137 38.53 25.43 -33.25
N ARG A 138 38.56 25.27 -34.58
CA ARG A 138 39.79 25.46 -35.36
C ARG A 138 40.37 26.86 -35.20
N THR A 139 39.51 27.89 -35.22
CA THR A 139 39.95 29.29 -35.15
C THR A 139 40.28 29.78 -33.74
N VAL A 140 39.50 29.39 -32.73
CA VAL A 140 39.61 29.95 -31.37
C VAL A 140 40.38 29.05 -30.41
N VAL A 141 40.16 27.74 -30.48
CA VAL A 141 40.73 26.76 -29.52
C VAL A 141 42.09 26.26 -30.01
N PHE A 142 42.12 25.66 -31.19
CA PHE A 142 43.33 25.01 -31.73
C PHE A 142 44.22 25.95 -32.54
N ARG A 143 43.63 27.03 -33.07
CA ARG A 143 44.29 28.02 -33.94
C ARG A 143 45.02 27.37 -35.12
N ASN A 144 44.34 26.42 -35.77
CA ASN A 144 44.90 25.61 -36.83
C ASN A 144 44.06 25.67 -38.12
N SER A 145 44.69 25.32 -39.24
CA SER A 145 44.02 25.23 -40.54
C SER A 145 43.24 23.92 -40.70
N LYS A 146 42.46 23.81 -41.79
CA LYS A 146 41.80 22.55 -42.19
C LYS A 146 42.83 21.46 -42.44
N GLU A 147 43.90 21.78 -43.15
CA GLU A 147 44.99 20.86 -43.48
C GLU A 147 45.75 20.40 -42.23
N GLU A 148 45.99 21.30 -41.27
CA GLU A 148 46.61 20.95 -40.00
C GLU A 148 45.71 20.06 -39.14
N THR A 149 44.40 20.29 -39.17
CA THR A 149 43.40 19.43 -38.50
C THR A 149 43.37 18.02 -39.10
N VAL A 150 43.38 17.91 -40.45
CA VAL A 150 43.45 16.60 -41.13
C VAL A 150 44.75 15.87 -40.78
N LYS A 151 45.90 16.57 -40.83
CA LYS A 151 47.20 15.99 -40.45
C LYS A 151 47.22 15.49 -39.00
N LEU A 152 46.57 16.22 -38.08
CA LEU A 152 46.45 15.82 -36.68
C LEU A 152 45.67 14.51 -36.54
N ALA A 153 44.50 14.41 -37.19
CA ALA A 153 43.65 13.23 -37.13
C ALA A 153 44.33 12.00 -37.78
N VAL A 154 44.98 12.18 -38.93
CA VAL A 154 45.75 11.13 -39.62
C VAL A 154 46.89 10.61 -38.77
N LYS A 155 47.77 11.49 -38.28
CA LYS A 155 48.92 11.12 -37.45
C LYS A 155 48.51 10.27 -36.25
N HIS A 156 47.46 10.68 -35.55
CA HIS A 156 47.03 9.97 -34.35
C HIS A 156 46.26 8.68 -34.66
N THR A 157 45.57 8.62 -35.80
CA THR A 157 44.99 7.36 -36.29
C THR A 157 46.08 6.33 -36.61
N GLU A 158 47.19 6.73 -37.22
CA GLU A 158 48.35 5.85 -37.47
C GLU A 158 48.95 5.32 -36.17
N ILE A 159 48.98 6.15 -35.12
CA ILE A 159 49.42 5.75 -33.78
C ILE A 159 48.45 4.74 -33.15
N VAL A 160 47.13 4.99 -33.22
CA VAL A 160 46.10 4.03 -32.74
C VAL A 160 46.25 2.69 -33.46
N ARG A 161 46.41 2.71 -34.80
CA ARG A 161 46.65 1.51 -35.60
C ARG A 161 47.86 0.73 -35.12
N LYS A 162 49.01 1.39 -35.00
CA LYS A 162 50.25 0.75 -34.55
C LYS A 162 50.08 0.11 -33.17
N LEU A 163 49.55 0.86 -32.20
CA LEU A 163 49.42 0.38 -30.82
C LEU A 163 48.39 -0.74 -30.68
N THR A 164 47.28 -0.68 -31.42
CA THR A 164 46.28 -1.76 -31.42
C THR A 164 46.82 -3.03 -32.08
N GLU A 165 47.61 -2.93 -33.16
CA GLU A 165 48.29 -4.09 -33.77
C GLU A 165 49.31 -4.73 -32.80
N GLU A 166 50.12 -3.92 -32.13
CA GLU A 166 51.06 -4.40 -31.09
C GLU A 166 50.32 -5.09 -29.92
N CYS A 167 49.20 -4.51 -29.47
CA CYS A 167 48.39 -5.06 -28.40
C CYS A 167 47.68 -6.36 -28.82
N THR A 168 47.11 -6.43 -30.03
CA THR A 168 46.54 -7.66 -30.58
C THR A 168 47.58 -8.76 -30.67
N ALA A 169 48.79 -8.46 -31.17
CA ALA A 169 49.86 -9.46 -31.30
C ALA A 169 50.31 -10.01 -29.94
N LYS A 170 50.29 -9.18 -28.89
CA LYS A 170 50.76 -9.54 -27.54
C LYS A 170 49.68 -10.19 -26.67
N HIS A 171 48.44 -9.73 -26.78
CA HIS A 171 47.34 -10.05 -25.86
C HIS A 171 46.14 -10.71 -26.52
N GLY A 172 46.07 -10.76 -27.86
CA GLY A 172 44.95 -11.33 -28.59
C GLY A 172 43.68 -10.47 -28.61
N THR A 173 43.73 -9.24 -28.10
CA THR A 173 42.59 -8.31 -28.11
C THR A 173 42.16 -7.97 -29.53
N VAL A 174 40.88 -8.13 -29.83
CA VAL A 174 40.28 -7.70 -31.10
C VAL A 174 39.83 -6.24 -30.98
N PHE A 175 40.26 -5.40 -31.93
CA PHE A 175 39.95 -3.98 -31.91
C PHE A 175 39.02 -3.55 -33.04
N ARG A 176 38.07 -2.69 -32.68
CA ARG A 176 37.37 -1.77 -33.58
C ARG A 176 37.88 -0.37 -33.34
N TYR A 177 37.75 0.47 -34.36
CA TYR A 177 38.15 1.87 -34.28
C TYR A 177 36.95 2.76 -34.55
N GLU A 178 36.73 3.71 -33.65
CA GLU A 178 35.76 4.78 -33.80
C GLU A 178 36.48 6.12 -33.91
N TYR A 179 36.07 6.94 -34.87
CA TYR A 179 36.51 8.33 -34.98
C TYR A 179 35.33 9.28 -34.97
N SER A 180 35.43 10.32 -34.13
CA SER A 180 34.48 11.43 -34.09
C SER A 180 35.13 12.73 -34.58
N PRO A 181 34.66 13.32 -35.70
CA PRO A 181 34.82 14.75 -35.95
C PRO A 181 33.96 15.52 -34.95
N GLU A 182 34.48 15.76 -33.75
CA GLU A 182 33.73 16.43 -32.67
C GLU A 182 33.29 17.83 -33.11
N THR A 183 32.13 18.29 -32.61
CA THR A 183 31.37 19.43 -33.15
C THR A 183 30.97 19.26 -34.62
N PHE A 184 30.60 18.04 -35.03
CA PHE A 184 30.17 17.70 -36.39
C PHE A 184 29.00 18.56 -36.89
N SER A 185 27.97 18.77 -36.05
CA SER A 185 26.81 19.60 -36.41
C SER A 185 27.18 21.04 -36.79
N GLN A 186 28.35 21.53 -36.36
CA GLN A 186 28.89 22.86 -36.65
C GLN A 186 30.08 22.83 -37.62
N THR A 187 30.43 21.65 -38.15
CA THR A 187 31.53 21.46 -39.10
C THR A 187 30.98 21.52 -40.52
N GLU A 188 31.74 22.13 -41.44
CA GLU A 188 31.34 22.20 -42.84
C GLU A 188 31.18 20.78 -43.43
N PRO A 189 30.04 20.42 -44.07
CA PRO A 189 29.76 19.04 -44.47
C PRO A 189 30.84 18.42 -45.38
N ALA A 190 31.39 19.20 -46.31
CA ALA A 190 32.47 18.76 -47.19
C ALA A 190 33.78 18.50 -46.41
N PHE A 191 34.06 19.30 -45.38
CA PHE A 191 35.26 19.13 -44.57
C PHE A 191 35.14 17.95 -43.59
N ALA A 192 33.95 17.71 -43.04
CA ALA A 192 33.70 16.51 -42.23
C ALA A 192 33.97 15.22 -43.03
N LEU A 193 33.51 15.18 -44.29
CA LEU A 193 33.81 14.08 -45.22
C LEU A 193 35.32 13.95 -45.49
N GLU A 194 36.00 15.05 -45.80
CA GLU A 194 37.45 15.08 -46.06
C GLU A 194 38.26 14.48 -44.89
N VAL A 195 37.97 14.91 -43.66
CA VAL A 195 38.67 14.42 -42.47
C VAL A 195 38.39 12.92 -42.25
N CYS A 196 37.13 12.49 -42.36
CA CYS A 196 36.79 11.08 -42.18
C CYS A 196 37.39 10.18 -43.27
N GLU A 197 37.45 10.63 -44.53
CA GLU A 197 38.15 9.88 -45.60
C GLU A 197 39.64 9.72 -45.30
N ALA A 198 40.30 10.79 -44.85
CA ALA A 198 41.69 10.74 -44.47
C ALA A 198 41.93 9.80 -43.28
N VAL A 199 41.05 9.81 -42.28
CA VAL A 199 41.09 8.89 -41.14
C VAL A 199 40.87 7.44 -41.57
N LYS A 200 39.90 7.17 -42.45
CA LYS A 200 39.67 5.81 -43.00
C LYS A 200 40.91 5.29 -43.70
N ALA A 201 41.53 6.13 -44.54
CA ALA A 201 42.76 5.78 -45.25
C ALA A 201 43.93 5.51 -44.30
N ALA A 202 44.11 6.34 -43.27
CA ALA A 202 45.14 6.17 -42.25
C ALA A 202 44.93 4.89 -41.41
N TRP A 203 43.67 4.59 -41.05
CA TRP A 203 43.32 3.36 -40.35
C TRP A 203 43.65 2.13 -41.19
N GLY A 204 43.31 2.14 -42.48
CA GLY A 204 43.74 1.13 -43.46
C GLY A 204 43.27 -0.31 -43.20
N LYS A 205 42.43 -0.54 -42.18
CA LYS A 205 41.93 -1.85 -41.76
C LYS A 205 40.41 -1.99 -41.91
N ALA A 206 39.71 -0.97 -42.42
CA ALA A 206 38.27 -1.02 -42.62
C ALA A 206 37.89 -2.14 -43.61
N GLY A 207 37.01 -3.04 -43.18
CA GLY A 207 36.53 -4.20 -43.94
C GLY A 207 35.04 -4.41 -43.78
N LEU A 208 34.55 -5.63 -44.08
CA LEU A 208 33.10 -5.93 -44.14
C LEU A 208 32.58 -6.65 -42.88
N GLY A 209 33.48 -7.16 -42.03
CA GLY A 209 33.17 -7.87 -40.80
C GLY A 209 33.27 -7.00 -39.55
N ASP A 210 33.86 -7.56 -38.50
CA ASP A 210 34.07 -6.86 -37.22
C ASP A 210 35.04 -5.70 -37.34
N GLU A 211 35.83 -5.65 -38.40
CA GLU A 211 36.80 -4.60 -38.71
C GLU A 211 36.22 -3.33 -39.35
N ARG A 212 34.89 -3.22 -39.51
CA ARG A 212 34.23 -1.98 -39.96
C ARG A 212 34.64 -0.81 -39.06
N ILE A 213 34.99 0.30 -39.68
CA ILE A 213 35.32 1.55 -38.96
C ILE A 213 34.02 2.24 -38.55
N ILE A 214 33.98 2.79 -37.34
CA ILE A 214 32.84 3.58 -36.86
C ILE A 214 33.16 5.06 -37.10
N PHE A 215 32.29 5.77 -37.81
CA PHE A 215 32.28 7.22 -37.82
C PHE A 215 31.10 7.70 -37.01
N ASN A 216 31.40 8.28 -35.85
CA ASN A 216 30.41 8.84 -34.96
C ASN A 216 30.27 10.34 -35.24
N LEU A 217 29.05 10.78 -35.51
CA LEU A 217 28.76 12.11 -36.06
C LEU A 217 27.99 12.94 -35.02
N PRO A 218 28.66 13.49 -33.99
CA PRO A 218 27.97 14.05 -32.85
C PRO A 218 27.28 15.39 -33.15
N ALA A 219 26.04 15.55 -32.67
CA ALA A 219 25.50 16.88 -32.43
C ALA A 219 25.96 17.33 -31.03
N THR A 220 27.27 17.58 -30.89
CA THR A 220 27.91 18.01 -29.61
C THR A 220 27.19 19.20 -29.00
N VAL A 221 26.75 20.11 -29.87
CA VAL A 221 25.70 21.08 -29.58
C VAL A 221 24.61 20.92 -30.64
N GLU A 222 23.36 20.85 -30.20
CA GLU A 222 22.21 20.86 -31.09
C GLU A 222 21.97 22.28 -31.62
N ILE A 223 22.27 22.55 -32.90
CA ILE A 223 22.25 23.93 -33.46
C ILE A 223 21.04 24.24 -34.35
N GLY A 224 20.30 23.23 -34.78
CA GLY A 224 19.22 23.36 -35.75
C GLY A 224 18.06 22.42 -35.44
N PRO A 225 16.98 22.44 -36.23
CA PRO A 225 15.91 21.46 -36.10
C PRO A 225 16.38 20.06 -36.52
N PRO A 226 15.74 18.97 -36.04
CA PRO A 226 16.24 17.61 -36.23
C PRO A 226 16.29 17.16 -37.70
N ASN A 227 15.45 17.74 -38.58
CA ASN A 227 15.52 17.50 -40.03
C ASN A 227 16.84 18.00 -40.66
N HIS A 228 17.46 19.04 -40.09
CA HIS A 228 18.77 19.51 -40.55
C HIS A 228 19.86 18.49 -40.24
N TYR A 229 19.84 17.92 -39.03
CA TYR A 229 20.77 16.85 -38.66
C TYR A 229 20.57 15.61 -39.54
N ALA A 230 19.33 15.21 -39.81
CA ALA A 230 19.04 14.12 -40.74
C ALA A 230 19.58 14.38 -42.16
N ASP A 231 19.46 15.61 -42.68
CA ASP A 231 20.05 15.99 -43.96
C ASP A 231 21.60 15.90 -43.94
N LEU A 232 22.24 16.28 -42.83
CA LEU A 232 23.70 16.13 -42.66
C LEU A 232 24.12 14.65 -42.68
N ILE A 233 23.38 13.79 -41.98
CA ILE A 233 23.62 12.34 -41.95
C ILE A 233 23.39 11.73 -43.33
N GLU A 234 22.28 12.03 -44.01
CA GLU A 234 21.99 11.48 -45.33
C GLU A 234 23.07 11.92 -46.34
N ASN A 235 23.47 13.19 -46.30
CA ASN A 235 24.56 13.69 -47.12
C ASN A 235 25.89 12.99 -46.81
N PHE A 236 26.22 12.76 -45.55
CA PHE A 236 27.44 12.03 -45.19
C PHE A 236 27.39 10.59 -45.73
N CYS A 237 26.29 9.87 -45.50
CA CYS A 237 26.09 8.49 -45.96
C CYS A 237 26.16 8.35 -47.49
N ARG A 238 25.68 9.34 -48.25
CA ARG A 238 25.71 9.33 -49.72
C ARG A 238 27.10 9.57 -50.31
N ASN A 239 27.95 10.29 -49.60
CA ASN A 239 29.20 10.81 -50.17
C ASN A 239 30.46 10.15 -49.59
N ILE A 240 30.39 9.49 -48.43
CA ILE A 240 31.51 8.72 -47.90
C ILE A 240 31.76 7.48 -48.75
N SER A 241 33.01 7.27 -49.19
CA SER A 241 33.37 6.14 -50.03
C SER A 241 33.42 4.82 -49.24
N GLU A 242 33.17 3.71 -49.92
CA GLU A 242 33.13 2.36 -49.30
C GLU A 242 32.19 2.30 -48.09
N ARG A 243 31.01 2.92 -48.20
CA ARG A 243 29.99 3.05 -47.15
C ARG A 243 29.66 1.72 -46.45
N GLU A 244 29.75 0.60 -47.16
CA GLU A 244 29.55 -0.76 -46.64
C GLU A 244 30.59 -1.17 -45.58
N LYS A 245 31.78 -0.56 -45.58
CA LYS A 245 32.86 -0.80 -44.61
C LYS A 245 32.77 0.06 -43.35
N ILE A 246 31.72 0.88 -43.26
CA ILE A 246 31.60 1.96 -42.28
C ILE A 246 30.33 1.75 -41.47
N ILE A 247 30.40 1.87 -40.15
CA ILE A 247 29.24 2.01 -39.27
C ILE A 247 29.06 3.50 -39.01
N ILE A 248 27.93 4.07 -39.42
CA ILE A 248 27.60 5.47 -39.13
C ILE A 248 26.87 5.52 -37.80
N SER A 249 27.50 6.16 -36.81
CA SER A 249 26.96 6.33 -35.47
C SER A 249 26.44 7.75 -35.25
N LEU A 250 25.32 7.85 -34.56
CA LEU A 250 24.72 9.12 -34.12
C LEU A 250 25.05 9.33 -32.65
N HIS A 251 25.40 10.56 -32.28
CA HIS A 251 25.57 10.98 -30.89
C HIS A 251 24.94 12.36 -30.70
N PRO A 252 23.61 12.46 -30.68
CA PRO A 252 22.94 13.74 -30.51
C PRO A 252 22.79 14.11 -29.03
N HIS A 253 23.23 15.32 -28.67
CA HIS A 253 22.83 15.98 -27.42
C HIS A 253 21.44 16.63 -27.59
N ASN A 254 20.96 17.27 -26.52
CA ASN A 254 19.58 17.73 -26.43
C ASN A 254 19.41 19.25 -26.19
N ASP A 255 20.35 20.09 -26.66
CA ASP A 255 20.39 21.52 -26.32
C ASP A 255 19.13 22.30 -26.76
N ARG A 256 18.40 21.82 -27.76
CA ARG A 256 17.13 22.39 -28.25
C ARG A 256 15.93 21.50 -27.92
N GLY A 257 16.11 20.46 -27.12
CA GLY A 257 15.08 19.53 -26.70
C GLY A 257 14.63 18.56 -27.80
N THR A 258 15.42 18.37 -28.87
CA THR A 258 15.04 17.52 -30.01
C THR A 258 16.02 16.38 -30.32
N GLY A 259 16.88 16.00 -29.36
CA GLY A 259 17.87 14.92 -29.54
C GLY A 259 17.25 13.56 -29.93
N ILE A 260 16.08 13.23 -29.37
CA ILE A 260 15.31 12.02 -29.75
C ILE A 260 14.91 12.04 -31.22
N ALA A 261 14.31 13.16 -31.66
CA ALA A 261 13.91 13.32 -33.05
C ALA A 261 15.13 13.35 -33.99
N ALA A 262 16.24 13.96 -33.58
CA ALA A 262 17.48 13.95 -34.35
C ALA A 262 18.02 12.53 -34.55
N ALA A 263 17.98 11.68 -33.51
CA ALA A 263 18.36 10.27 -33.61
C ALA A 263 17.41 9.49 -34.52
N GLU A 264 16.09 9.56 -34.32
CA GLU A 264 15.13 8.82 -35.15
C GLU A 264 15.22 9.20 -36.63
N LEU A 265 15.28 10.51 -36.94
CA LEU A 265 15.42 10.97 -38.32
C LEU A 265 16.80 10.65 -38.91
N GLY A 266 17.87 10.71 -38.09
CA GLY A 266 19.20 10.28 -38.50
C GLY A 266 19.28 8.79 -38.83
N MET A 267 18.55 7.95 -38.11
CA MET A 267 18.41 6.52 -38.43
C MET A 267 17.70 6.33 -39.78
N LEU A 268 16.64 7.07 -40.06
CA LEU A 268 15.99 7.07 -41.38
C LEU A 268 16.93 7.58 -42.49
N ALA A 269 17.80 8.55 -42.18
CA ALA A 269 18.82 9.07 -43.08
C ALA A 269 19.92 8.06 -43.44
N GLY A 270 19.97 6.91 -42.75
CA GLY A 270 20.85 5.79 -43.08
C GLY A 270 22.00 5.59 -42.10
N ALA A 271 21.89 6.08 -40.87
CA ALA A 271 22.78 5.67 -39.80
C ALA A 271 22.56 4.20 -39.41
N ASP A 272 23.56 3.60 -38.77
CA ASP A 272 23.56 2.19 -38.35
C ASP A 272 23.48 2.03 -36.82
N ARG A 273 23.93 3.06 -36.09
CA ARG A 273 24.26 3.00 -34.66
C ARG A 273 23.86 4.29 -33.95
N VAL A 274 23.52 4.18 -32.65
CA VAL A 274 23.21 5.33 -31.79
C VAL A 274 23.96 5.20 -30.47
N GLU A 275 24.63 6.28 -30.07
CA GLU A 275 25.21 6.47 -28.74
C GLU A 275 24.30 7.38 -27.90
N GLY A 276 24.10 7.00 -26.63
CA GLY A 276 23.31 7.81 -25.71
C GLY A 276 23.44 7.33 -24.27
N CYS A 277 22.58 7.85 -23.40
CA CYS A 277 22.51 7.45 -22.00
C CYS A 277 21.12 6.93 -21.64
N LEU A 278 21.01 6.12 -20.60
CA LEU A 278 19.73 5.79 -20.00
C LEU A 278 19.10 7.06 -19.42
N PHE A 279 17.84 7.31 -19.78
CA PHE A 279 17.08 8.50 -19.37
C PHE A 279 17.72 9.84 -19.75
N GLY A 280 18.60 9.84 -20.74
CA GLY A 280 19.16 11.06 -21.33
C GLY A 280 20.14 11.81 -20.42
N ASN A 281 20.86 11.14 -19.52
CA ASN A 281 21.95 11.77 -18.78
C ASN A 281 23.08 12.24 -19.74
N GLY A 282 23.92 13.18 -19.30
CA GLY A 282 25.06 13.70 -20.06
C GLY A 282 25.22 15.19 -19.91
N GLU A 283 26.20 15.75 -20.61
CA GLU A 283 26.58 17.16 -20.49
C GLU A 283 25.41 18.13 -20.78
N ARG A 284 25.24 19.14 -19.92
CA ARG A 284 24.25 20.25 -20.02
C ARG A 284 22.79 19.78 -20.05
N THR A 285 22.30 19.46 -21.24
CA THR A 285 20.92 19.05 -21.53
C THR A 285 20.80 17.53 -21.71
N GLY A 286 21.93 16.83 -21.67
CA GLY A 286 22.00 15.38 -21.76
C GLY A 286 22.26 14.85 -23.15
N ASN A 287 22.60 13.57 -23.21
CA ASN A 287 22.59 12.78 -24.43
C ASN A 287 21.17 12.37 -24.80
N VAL A 288 21.01 11.84 -26.01
CA VAL A 288 19.77 11.17 -26.39
C VAL A 288 19.46 10.00 -25.45
N ASP A 289 18.19 9.88 -25.07
CA ASP A 289 17.73 8.83 -24.17
C ASP A 289 17.52 7.49 -24.89
N LEU A 290 18.34 6.51 -24.54
CA LEU A 290 18.29 5.17 -25.11
C LEU A 290 17.06 4.37 -24.70
N VAL A 291 16.52 4.60 -23.50
CA VAL A 291 15.29 3.92 -23.04
C VAL A 291 14.11 4.40 -23.89
N ASN A 292 13.98 5.72 -24.06
CA ASN A 292 12.94 6.32 -24.89
C ASN A 292 13.03 5.85 -26.36
N LEU A 293 14.22 5.86 -26.97
CA LEU A 293 14.38 5.37 -28.35
C LEU A 293 14.02 3.88 -28.49
N ALA A 294 14.43 3.05 -27.54
CA ALA A 294 14.10 1.62 -27.55
C ALA A 294 12.59 1.38 -27.40
N LEU A 295 11.92 2.12 -26.52
CA LEU A 295 10.47 1.97 -26.30
C LEU A 295 9.63 2.62 -27.41
N ASN A 296 10.15 3.63 -28.10
CA ASN A 296 9.56 4.11 -29.35
C ASN A 296 9.56 3.02 -30.44
N LEU A 297 10.59 2.19 -30.53
CA LEU A 297 10.58 1.01 -31.42
C LEU A 297 9.60 -0.06 -30.91
N TYR A 298 9.63 -0.34 -29.61
CA TYR A 298 8.77 -1.35 -28.98
C TYR A 298 7.28 -1.09 -29.25
N THR A 299 6.82 0.15 -29.05
CA THR A 299 5.43 0.56 -29.28
C THR A 299 5.01 0.55 -30.76
N GLN A 300 5.97 0.48 -31.69
CA GLN A 300 5.73 0.26 -33.12
C GLN A 300 5.82 -1.22 -33.52
N GLY A 301 5.95 -2.14 -32.56
CA GLY A 301 6.07 -3.58 -32.79
C GLY A 301 7.45 -4.03 -33.27
N ILE A 302 8.49 -3.20 -33.09
CA ILE A 302 9.88 -3.52 -33.44
C ILE A 302 10.64 -3.89 -32.17
N HIS A 303 11.11 -5.13 -32.08
CA HIS A 303 11.89 -5.59 -30.93
C HIS A 303 13.20 -4.79 -30.81
N PRO A 304 13.43 -4.02 -29.73
CA PRO A 304 14.57 -3.11 -29.63
C PRO A 304 15.90 -3.84 -29.35
N LYS A 305 15.84 -5.12 -28.97
CA LYS A 305 17.01 -5.97 -28.59
C LYS A 305 17.69 -5.52 -27.29
N VAL A 306 17.00 -4.71 -26.51
CA VAL A 306 17.28 -4.38 -25.12
C VAL A 306 16.02 -4.66 -24.30
N ASP A 307 16.19 -4.95 -23.02
CA ASP A 307 15.12 -5.37 -22.12
C ASP A 307 14.89 -4.31 -21.03
N PHE A 308 13.67 -3.79 -20.98
CA PHE A 308 13.17 -2.84 -19.99
C PHE A 308 11.88 -3.34 -19.33
N SER A 309 11.67 -4.67 -19.28
CA SER A 309 10.52 -5.30 -18.62
C SER A 309 10.45 -5.07 -17.12
N ASP A 310 11.57 -4.67 -16.50
CA ASP A 310 11.64 -4.16 -15.13
C ASP A 310 12.26 -2.76 -15.16
N ILE A 311 11.48 -1.78 -15.64
CA ILE A 311 11.97 -0.41 -15.81
C ILE A 311 12.29 0.25 -14.45
N GLN A 312 11.59 -0.15 -13.39
CA GLN A 312 11.79 0.41 -12.05
C GLN A 312 13.18 0.06 -11.51
N ALA A 313 13.64 -1.20 -11.66
CA ALA A 313 14.99 -1.56 -11.27
C ALA A 313 16.07 -0.77 -12.02
N VAL A 314 15.82 -0.45 -13.30
CA VAL A 314 16.73 0.41 -14.09
C VAL A 314 16.72 1.84 -13.57
N ILE A 315 15.54 2.41 -13.29
CA ILE A 315 15.39 3.75 -12.69
C ILE A 315 16.15 3.83 -11.37
N ASP A 316 15.98 2.84 -10.50
CA ASP A 316 16.61 2.81 -9.17
C ASP A 316 18.14 2.83 -9.28
N VAL A 317 18.72 2.03 -10.18
CA VAL A 317 20.17 2.02 -10.42
C VAL A 317 20.64 3.36 -11.00
N VAL A 318 19.94 3.89 -12.01
CA VAL A 318 20.35 5.13 -12.66
C VAL A 318 20.29 6.30 -11.68
N THR A 319 19.20 6.45 -10.92
CA THR A 319 19.07 7.52 -9.92
C THR A 319 20.08 7.36 -8.78
N ALA A 320 20.33 6.14 -8.30
CA ALA A 320 21.32 5.90 -7.24
C ALA A 320 22.77 6.13 -7.67
N CYS A 321 23.11 5.86 -8.94
CA CYS A 321 24.46 6.07 -9.45
C CYS A 321 24.70 7.50 -9.92
N ASN A 322 23.68 8.14 -10.52
CA ASN A 322 23.81 9.50 -11.05
C ASN A 322 23.57 10.58 -9.99
N ASP A 323 22.92 10.26 -8.87
CA ASP A 323 22.45 11.25 -7.88
C ASP A 323 21.55 12.33 -8.53
N LEU A 324 20.76 11.91 -9.52
CA LEU A 324 19.84 12.76 -10.28
C LEU A 324 18.47 12.06 -10.41
N PRO A 325 17.37 12.78 -10.12
CA PRO A 325 16.03 12.21 -10.22
C PRO A 325 15.58 12.09 -11.67
N ILE A 326 14.70 11.12 -11.94
CA ILE A 326 13.95 11.07 -13.20
C ILE A 326 12.83 12.11 -13.15
N HIS A 327 12.69 12.89 -14.22
CA HIS A 327 11.62 13.89 -14.30
C HIS A 327 10.25 13.20 -14.30
N PRO A 328 9.23 13.71 -13.57
CA PRO A 328 7.91 13.06 -13.49
C PRO A 328 7.19 12.82 -14.83
N ARG A 329 7.57 13.57 -15.86
CA ARG A 329 7.02 13.45 -17.23
C ARG A 329 8.01 12.86 -18.24
N HIS A 330 9.10 12.27 -17.77
CA HIS A 330 10.08 11.63 -18.63
C HIS A 330 9.42 10.44 -19.35
N PRO A 331 9.44 10.37 -20.69
CA PRO A 331 8.72 9.33 -21.43
C PRO A 331 8.96 7.92 -20.88
N TYR A 332 7.89 7.13 -20.74
CA TYR A 332 7.85 5.75 -20.23
C TYR A 332 8.26 5.52 -18.75
N ALA A 333 9.15 6.34 -18.20
CA ALA A 333 9.74 6.14 -16.88
C ALA A 333 9.24 7.11 -15.80
N GLY A 334 8.75 8.28 -16.20
CA GLY A 334 8.30 9.30 -15.26
C GLY A 334 7.04 8.87 -14.50
N GLU A 335 6.96 9.25 -13.23
CA GLU A 335 5.87 8.82 -12.34
C GLU A 335 4.45 9.17 -12.83
N LEU A 336 4.30 10.13 -13.76
CA LEU A 336 3.01 10.60 -14.27
C LEU A 336 2.66 10.08 -15.67
N VAL A 337 3.53 9.32 -16.33
CA VAL A 337 3.38 9.03 -17.78
C VAL A 337 2.27 8.03 -18.09
N PHE A 338 1.91 7.17 -17.14
CA PHE A 338 0.77 6.28 -17.24
C PHE A 338 -0.46 6.80 -16.50
N THR A 339 -0.37 7.96 -15.85
CA THR A 339 -1.43 8.50 -15.00
C THR A 339 -2.45 9.32 -15.79
N ALA A 340 -3.74 9.07 -15.53
CA ALA A 340 -4.84 9.90 -16.00
C ALA A 340 -5.52 10.66 -14.85
N PHE A 341 -5.36 11.99 -14.80
CA PHE A 341 -6.03 12.85 -13.81
C PHE A 341 -7.47 13.20 -14.17
N SER A 342 -7.80 13.26 -15.46
CA SER A 342 -9.14 13.59 -15.92
C SER A 342 -10.10 12.43 -15.70
N GLY A 343 -11.23 12.68 -15.03
CA GLY A 343 -12.29 11.69 -14.86
C GLY A 343 -12.82 11.10 -16.18
N SER A 344 -12.84 11.88 -17.27
CA SER A 344 -13.25 11.36 -18.59
C SER A 344 -12.20 10.43 -19.21
N HIS A 345 -10.91 10.70 -18.99
CA HIS A 345 -9.83 9.81 -19.44
C HIS A 345 -9.84 8.51 -18.62
N GLN A 346 -10.03 8.60 -17.30
CA GLN A 346 -10.18 7.44 -16.43
C GLN A 346 -11.35 6.54 -16.86
N ASP A 347 -12.51 7.12 -17.16
CA ASP A 347 -13.68 6.38 -17.67
C ASP A 347 -13.40 5.70 -19.03
N ALA A 348 -12.74 6.40 -19.95
CA ALA A 348 -12.36 5.85 -21.25
C ALA A 348 -11.34 4.70 -21.11
N ILE A 349 -10.35 4.85 -20.23
CA ILE A 349 -9.36 3.80 -19.93
C ILE A 349 -10.06 2.58 -19.32
N LYS A 350 -10.96 2.77 -18.34
CA LYS A 350 -11.75 1.68 -17.75
C LYS A 350 -12.52 0.89 -18.81
N LYS A 351 -13.27 1.58 -19.67
CA LYS A 351 -13.99 0.95 -20.81
C LYS A 351 -13.04 0.28 -21.79
N GLY A 352 -11.87 0.89 -22.02
CA GLY A 352 -10.78 0.32 -22.79
C GLY A 352 -10.39 -1.06 -22.28
N PHE A 353 -10.12 -1.20 -20.98
CA PHE A 353 -9.72 -2.48 -20.39
C PHE A 353 -10.81 -3.55 -20.46
N GLU A 354 -12.06 -3.16 -20.19
CA GLU A 354 -13.22 -4.06 -20.30
C GLU A 354 -13.31 -4.65 -21.73
N MET A 355 -13.16 -3.80 -22.76
CA MET A 355 -13.17 -4.23 -24.16
C MET A 355 -11.88 -4.92 -24.59
N GLN A 356 -10.72 -4.55 -24.02
CA GLN A 356 -9.42 -5.15 -24.31
C GLN A 356 -9.43 -6.64 -23.99
N ARG A 357 -9.96 -7.02 -22.82
CA ARG A 357 -10.10 -8.44 -22.44
C ARG A 357 -10.94 -9.22 -23.45
N VAL A 358 -12.08 -8.67 -23.86
CA VAL A 358 -12.96 -9.30 -24.86
C VAL A 358 -12.25 -9.47 -26.20
N ARG A 359 -11.55 -8.43 -26.69
CA ARG A 359 -10.79 -8.49 -27.94
C ARG A 359 -9.65 -9.51 -27.88
N HIS A 360 -8.93 -9.57 -26.77
CA HIS A 360 -7.85 -10.53 -26.57
C HIS A 360 -8.34 -11.97 -26.49
N GLU A 361 -9.45 -12.24 -25.80
CA GLU A 361 -10.09 -13.56 -25.79
C GLU A 361 -10.56 -13.98 -27.19
N GLN A 362 -11.15 -13.06 -27.95
CA GLN A 362 -11.55 -13.32 -29.33
C GLN A 362 -10.34 -13.59 -30.24
N ALA A 363 -9.31 -12.74 -30.18
CA ALA A 363 -8.08 -12.91 -30.94
C ALA A 363 -7.42 -14.26 -30.64
N ALA A 364 -7.36 -14.67 -29.38
CA ALA A 364 -6.85 -15.98 -28.98
C ALA A 364 -7.65 -17.14 -29.59
N ARG A 365 -8.99 -17.07 -29.60
CA ARG A 365 -9.86 -18.09 -30.23
C ARG A 365 -9.67 -18.16 -31.74
N GLU A 366 -9.38 -17.03 -32.38
CA GLU A 366 -9.18 -16.91 -33.83
C GLU A 366 -7.71 -17.14 -34.26
N GLY A 367 -6.79 -17.38 -33.32
CA GLY A 367 -5.36 -17.52 -33.61
C GLY A 367 -4.70 -16.25 -34.14
N LYS A 368 -5.22 -15.08 -33.78
CA LYS A 368 -4.72 -13.76 -34.20
C LYS A 368 -3.86 -13.10 -33.12
N PRO A 369 -2.96 -12.16 -33.48
CA PRO A 369 -2.20 -11.39 -32.51
C PRO A 369 -3.10 -10.58 -31.57
N GLN A 370 -2.71 -10.50 -30.31
CA GLN A 370 -3.42 -9.78 -29.26
C GLN A 370 -2.92 -8.33 -29.16
N TYR A 371 -3.29 -7.50 -30.15
CA TYR A 371 -2.84 -6.10 -30.17
C TYR A 371 -3.32 -5.29 -28.96
N TRP A 372 -2.47 -4.38 -28.49
CA TRP A 372 -2.82 -3.37 -27.49
C TRP A 372 -3.64 -2.25 -28.14
N GLU A 373 -4.85 -2.00 -27.64
CA GLU A 373 -5.76 -1.02 -28.22
C GLU A 373 -6.45 -0.18 -27.14
N MET A 374 -5.67 0.61 -26.41
CA MET A 374 -6.17 1.38 -25.27
C MET A 374 -6.27 2.88 -25.54
N PRO A 375 -7.34 3.56 -25.08
CA PRO A 375 -7.39 5.01 -25.06
C PRO A 375 -6.28 5.58 -24.16
N TYR A 376 -5.57 6.60 -24.65
CA TYR A 376 -4.56 7.39 -23.91
C TYR A 376 -3.29 6.66 -23.45
N LEU A 377 -3.26 5.32 -23.45
CA LEU A 377 -2.11 4.52 -23.04
C LEU A 377 -1.39 3.94 -24.28
N PRO A 378 -0.20 4.46 -24.67
CA PRO A 378 0.50 4.02 -25.88
C PRO A 378 1.10 2.62 -25.78
N ILE A 379 1.31 2.14 -24.56
CA ILE A 379 1.89 0.83 -24.22
C ILE A 379 1.09 0.26 -23.03
N ASP A 380 1.09 -1.07 -22.89
CA ASP A 380 0.64 -1.70 -21.65
C ASP A 380 1.67 -1.44 -20.55
N PRO A 381 1.35 -0.72 -19.46
CA PRO A 381 2.31 -0.49 -18.37
C PRO A 381 2.86 -1.81 -17.78
N ALA A 382 2.09 -2.90 -17.85
CA ALA A 382 2.54 -4.20 -17.38
C ALA A 382 3.74 -4.75 -18.16
N ASP A 383 3.90 -4.38 -19.44
CA ASP A 383 5.06 -4.78 -20.26
C ASP A 383 6.38 -4.21 -19.73
N LEU A 384 6.32 -3.16 -18.90
CA LEU A 384 7.47 -2.51 -18.27
C LEU A 384 7.59 -2.83 -16.77
N GLY A 385 6.75 -3.75 -16.26
CA GLY A 385 6.71 -4.10 -14.84
C GLY A 385 5.95 -3.10 -13.98
N CYS A 386 5.26 -2.12 -14.58
CA CYS A 386 4.42 -1.18 -13.85
C CYS A 386 3.05 -1.79 -13.49
N THR A 387 2.51 -1.39 -12.35
CA THR A 387 1.18 -1.81 -11.88
C THR A 387 0.09 -0.82 -12.32
N TYR A 388 -1.16 -1.29 -12.41
CA TYR A 388 -2.31 -0.46 -12.78
C TYR A 388 -2.61 0.65 -11.76
N GLU A 389 -2.20 0.49 -10.50
CA GLU A 389 -2.34 1.50 -9.45
C GLU A 389 -1.63 2.82 -9.81
N ALA A 390 -0.57 2.77 -10.63
CA ALA A 390 0.12 3.94 -11.15
C ALA A 390 -0.71 4.76 -12.17
N VAL A 391 -1.77 4.17 -12.73
CA VAL A 391 -2.61 4.78 -13.78
C VAL A 391 -3.69 5.70 -13.20
N ILE A 392 -4.18 5.41 -11.99
CA ILE A 392 -5.29 6.13 -11.35
C ILE A 392 -4.77 6.86 -10.10
N ARG A 393 -4.33 8.11 -10.28
CA ARG A 393 -4.07 9.04 -9.18
C ARG A 393 -5.30 9.93 -8.94
N VAL A 394 -5.64 10.14 -7.66
CA VAL A 394 -6.83 10.92 -7.27
C VAL A 394 -6.40 12.29 -6.72
N ASN A 395 -6.77 13.34 -7.44
CA ASN A 395 -6.68 14.73 -7.02
C ASN A 395 -8.06 15.41 -7.09
N ALA A 396 -8.15 16.69 -6.75
CA ALA A 396 -9.41 17.46 -6.77
C ALA A 396 -10.16 17.45 -8.14
N GLN A 397 -9.48 17.05 -9.22
CA GLN A 397 -10.05 16.94 -10.58
C GLN A 397 -10.40 15.51 -10.99
N SER A 398 -10.11 14.52 -10.16
CA SER A 398 -10.32 13.11 -10.49
C SER A 398 -11.80 12.74 -10.53
N GLY A 399 -12.17 11.77 -11.37
CA GLY A 399 -13.57 11.41 -11.56
C GLY A 399 -14.10 10.45 -10.49
N LYS A 400 -15.42 10.44 -10.31
CA LYS A 400 -16.15 9.47 -9.45
C LYS A 400 -15.80 8.01 -9.75
N GLY A 401 -15.51 7.70 -11.01
CA GLY A 401 -15.17 6.35 -11.47
C GLY A 401 -13.82 5.84 -10.95
N GLY A 402 -12.82 6.71 -10.79
CA GLY A 402 -11.49 6.32 -10.30
C GLY A 402 -11.54 5.89 -8.83
N ILE A 403 -12.22 6.65 -7.97
CA ILE A 403 -12.38 6.32 -6.54
C ILE A 403 -13.13 5.01 -6.36
N SER A 404 -14.22 4.80 -7.10
CA SER A 404 -15.01 3.57 -7.00
C SER A 404 -14.19 2.33 -7.37
N TYR A 405 -13.33 2.44 -8.37
CA TYR A 405 -12.45 1.34 -8.77
C TYR A 405 -11.43 1.02 -7.66
N LEU A 406 -10.81 2.03 -7.04
CA LEU A 406 -9.86 1.81 -5.95
C LEU A 406 -10.49 1.12 -4.73
N ILE A 407 -11.70 1.54 -4.34
CA ILE A 407 -12.44 0.89 -3.24
C ILE A 407 -12.80 -0.57 -3.59
N GLN A 408 -13.23 -0.82 -4.83
CA GLN A 408 -13.52 -2.19 -5.28
C GLN A 408 -12.26 -3.07 -5.25
N GLN A 409 -11.13 -2.56 -5.74
CA GLN A 409 -9.88 -3.33 -5.83
C GLN A 409 -9.24 -3.61 -4.46
N HIS A 410 -9.20 -2.61 -3.57
CA HIS A 410 -8.48 -2.71 -2.29
C HIS A 410 -9.36 -3.16 -1.11
N LEU A 411 -10.67 -2.92 -1.17
CA LEU A 411 -11.60 -3.31 -0.11
C LEU A 411 -12.62 -4.37 -0.53
N GLY A 412 -12.67 -4.75 -1.82
CA GLY A 412 -13.63 -5.72 -2.34
C GLY A 412 -15.07 -5.18 -2.46
N LEU A 413 -15.26 -3.86 -2.36
CA LEU A 413 -16.59 -3.24 -2.24
C LEU A 413 -17.02 -2.56 -3.55
N ASP A 414 -18.02 -3.13 -4.23
CA ASP A 414 -18.70 -2.50 -5.36
C ASP A 414 -19.82 -1.57 -4.90
N MET A 415 -19.49 -0.29 -4.69
CA MET A 415 -20.43 0.70 -4.17
C MET A 415 -21.57 1.03 -5.15
N PRO A 416 -22.83 1.17 -4.69
CA PRO A 416 -23.91 1.68 -5.52
C PRO A 416 -23.62 3.10 -6.05
N ARG A 417 -24.10 3.41 -7.26
CA ARG A 417 -23.80 4.69 -7.95
C ARG A 417 -24.07 5.93 -7.10
N LYS A 418 -25.11 5.94 -6.27
CA LYS A 418 -25.43 7.07 -5.38
C LYS A 418 -24.43 7.19 -4.23
N MET A 419 -24.01 6.06 -3.66
CA MET A 419 -22.97 6.03 -2.64
C MET A 419 -21.62 6.46 -3.21
N GLN A 420 -21.27 6.07 -4.44
CA GLN A 420 -20.06 6.58 -5.13
C GLN A 420 -20.04 8.11 -5.18
N ILE A 421 -21.20 8.75 -5.43
CA ILE A 421 -21.32 10.22 -5.42
C ILE A 421 -21.12 10.78 -4.01
N SER A 422 -21.74 10.17 -3.00
CA SER A 422 -21.62 10.59 -1.61
C SER A 422 -20.18 10.47 -1.08
N PHE A 423 -19.52 9.34 -1.32
CA PHE A 423 -18.13 9.16 -0.89
C PHE A 423 -17.16 10.05 -1.68
N TYR A 424 -17.44 10.29 -2.96
CA TYR A 424 -16.64 11.22 -3.76
C TYR A 424 -16.61 12.63 -3.15
N GLN A 425 -17.72 13.12 -2.62
CA GLN A 425 -17.77 14.43 -1.93
C GLN A 425 -16.85 14.44 -0.70
N VAL A 426 -16.83 13.35 0.08
CA VAL A 426 -15.94 13.22 1.24
C VAL A 426 -14.47 13.28 0.83
N VAL A 427 -14.11 12.56 -0.24
CA VAL A 427 -12.74 12.59 -0.77
C VAL A 427 -12.37 13.97 -1.31
N GLN A 428 -13.29 14.67 -1.99
CA GLN A 428 -13.07 16.05 -2.43
C GLN A 428 -12.83 16.99 -1.25
N ASP A 429 -13.64 16.92 -0.20
CA ASP A 429 -13.50 17.78 0.98
C ASP A 429 -12.14 17.57 1.67
N ILE A 430 -11.64 16.33 1.71
CA ILE A 430 -10.31 16.01 2.25
C ILE A 430 -9.21 16.54 1.34
N ALA A 431 -9.30 16.28 0.02
CA ALA A 431 -8.31 16.73 -0.95
C ALA A 431 -8.20 18.26 -1.01
N ASP A 432 -9.33 18.97 -1.02
CA ASP A 432 -9.40 20.43 -1.04
C ASP A 432 -8.81 21.05 0.23
N ARG A 433 -9.05 20.42 1.40
CA ARG A 433 -8.49 20.86 2.68
C ARG A 433 -6.97 20.67 2.75
N GLU A 434 -6.46 19.56 2.23
CA GLU A 434 -5.04 19.20 2.34
C GLU A 434 -4.19 19.73 1.18
N ALA A 435 -4.82 20.23 0.11
CA ALA A 435 -4.17 20.78 -1.09
C ALA A 435 -3.08 19.86 -1.69
N ARG A 436 -3.25 18.54 -1.53
CA ARG A 436 -2.31 17.51 -2.00
C ARG A 436 -3.05 16.36 -2.67
N GLU A 437 -2.31 15.56 -3.41
CA GLU A 437 -2.80 14.32 -3.98
C GLU A 437 -3.18 13.32 -2.87
N MET A 438 -4.29 12.60 -3.08
CA MET A 438 -4.72 11.55 -2.16
C MET A 438 -4.18 10.20 -2.64
N THR A 439 -3.40 9.56 -1.79
CA THR A 439 -2.91 8.20 -2.01
C THR A 439 -4.04 7.18 -1.88
N VAL A 440 -3.81 5.95 -2.34
CA VAL A 440 -4.74 4.83 -2.12
C VAL A 440 -4.98 4.60 -0.62
N GLU A 441 -3.93 4.73 0.20
CA GLU A 441 -4.03 4.63 1.65
C GLU A 441 -4.89 5.74 2.25
N ASP A 442 -4.74 6.99 1.76
CA ASP A 442 -5.58 8.11 2.19
C ASP A 442 -7.06 7.85 1.88
N ILE A 443 -7.37 7.37 0.67
CA ILE A 443 -8.74 7.12 0.21
C ILE A 443 -9.37 5.96 0.97
N THR A 444 -8.66 4.85 1.10
CA THR A 444 -9.17 3.67 1.84
C THR A 444 -9.31 3.97 3.33
N THR A 445 -8.40 4.76 3.91
CA THR A 445 -8.53 5.26 5.29
C THR A 445 -9.71 6.20 5.46
N ALA A 446 -9.91 7.13 4.52
CA ALA A 446 -11.08 8.01 4.52
C ALA A 446 -12.38 7.19 4.45
N PHE A 447 -12.44 6.19 3.57
CA PHE A 447 -13.59 5.30 3.46
C PHE A 447 -13.89 4.57 4.78
N ARG A 448 -12.85 3.96 5.37
CA ARG A 448 -12.97 3.24 6.65
C ARG A 448 -13.44 4.14 7.78
N LYS A 449 -12.90 5.36 7.88
CA LYS A 449 -13.31 6.35 8.89
C LYS A 449 -14.74 6.84 8.67
N THR A 450 -15.10 7.21 7.45
CA THR A 450 -16.42 7.76 7.11
C THR A 450 -17.54 6.74 7.25
N TYR A 451 -17.28 5.47 6.97
CA TYR A 451 -18.31 4.43 7.05
C TYR A 451 -18.10 3.45 8.20
N HIS A 452 -17.24 3.79 9.16
CA HIS A 452 -16.95 2.96 10.34
C HIS A 452 -16.65 1.49 9.98
N PHE A 453 -15.85 1.30 8.95
CA PHE A 453 -15.63 0.01 8.30
C PHE A 453 -14.21 -0.50 8.57
N GLY A 454 -14.08 -1.82 8.80
CA GLY A 454 -12.79 -2.49 8.72
C GLY A 454 -12.00 -2.65 10.02
N GLY A 455 -12.69 -2.84 11.15
CA GLY A 455 -12.10 -3.28 12.42
C GLY A 455 -12.26 -2.28 13.57
N SER A 456 -11.79 -2.67 14.76
CA SER A 456 -11.96 -1.90 16.02
C SER A 456 -11.38 -0.48 15.97
N ALA A 457 -10.35 -0.26 15.15
CA ALA A 457 -9.73 1.06 14.95
C ALA A 457 -10.65 2.08 14.25
N TYR A 458 -11.71 1.62 13.59
CA TYR A 458 -12.64 2.46 12.83
C TYR A 458 -14.07 2.37 13.39
N GLU A 459 -14.28 1.71 14.54
CA GLU A 459 -15.59 1.58 15.16
C GLU A 459 -16.21 2.95 15.45
N GLY A 460 -17.49 3.10 15.10
CA GLY A 460 -18.29 4.26 15.50
C GLY A 460 -18.75 4.15 16.95
N ARG A 461 -19.57 5.11 17.38
CA ARG A 461 -20.16 5.15 18.73
C ARG A 461 -21.10 3.99 19.02
N LEU A 462 -21.73 3.44 17.98
CA LEU A 462 -22.63 2.29 18.01
C LEU A 462 -21.96 1.08 17.34
N VAL A 463 -21.83 -0.02 18.06
CA VAL A 463 -21.21 -1.25 17.54
C VAL A 463 -22.06 -2.47 17.90
N LEU A 464 -22.42 -3.28 16.90
CA LEU A 464 -23.12 -4.54 17.12
C LEU A 464 -22.16 -5.58 17.70
N LYS A 465 -22.45 -6.09 18.89
CA LYS A 465 -21.65 -7.15 19.53
C LYS A 465 -22.28 -8.52 19.36
N SER A 466 -23.60 -8.62 19.51
CA SER A 466 -24.34 -9.86 19.26
C SER A 466 -25.79 -9.57 18.93
N PHE A 467 -26.44 -10.49 18.22
CA PHE A 467 -27.88 -10.42 17.97
C PHE A 467 -28.49 -11.79 17.77
N LYS A 468 -29.81 -11.85 17.92
CA LYS A 468 -30.68 -12.95 17.57
C LYS A 468 -31.92 -12.38 16.91
N ILE A 469 -32.44 -13.09 15.91
CA ILE A 469 -33.70 -12.76 15.25
C ILE A 469 -34.64 -13.94 15.49
N SER A 470 -35.81 -13.65 16.07
CA SER A 470 -36.88 -14.63 16.27
C SER A 470 -38.13 -14.25 15.48
N SER A 471 -38.87 -15.24 15.01
CA SER A 471 -40.23 -15.08 14.52
C SER A 471 -41.22 -15.44 15.65
N GLU A 472 -42.22 -14.58 15.88
CA GLU A 472 -43.36 -14.95 16.72
C GLU A 472 -44.44 -15.59 15.85
N PRO A 473 -45.00 -16.76 16.24
CA PRO A 473 -46.18 -17.32 15.58
C PRO A 473 -47.37 -16.39 15.81
N ALA A 474 -48.03 -15.94 14.75
CA ALA A 474 -49.28 -15.20 14.86
C ALA A 474 -50.33 -16.03 15.64
N ALA A 475 -50.84 -15.48 16.73
CA ALA A 475 -51.99 -16.05 17.41
C ALA A 475 -53.22 -15.95 16.48
N SER A 476 -53.73 -17.10 16.06
CA SER A 476 -54.96 -17.33 15.28
C SER A 476 -55.05 -16.73 13.86
N GLY A 477 -54.91 -17.62 12.87
CA GLY A 477 -55.96 -17.86 11.87
C GLY A 477 -56.10 -16.96 10.65
N GLU A 478 -55.41 -15.82 10.52
CA GLU A 478 -55.40 -15.02 9.28
C GLU A 478 -53.96 -14.77 8.79
N ALA A 479 -53.81 -14.65 7.46
CA ALA A 479 -52.56 -14.72 6.71
C ALA A 479 -51.38 -13.96 7.37
N ALA A 480 -50.30 -14.69 7.64
CA ALA A 480 -49.18 -14.29 8.47
C ALA A 480 -48.36 -13.13 7.87
N ASP A 481 -48.50 -11.93 8.45
CA ASP A 481 -47.38 -11.00 8.51
C ASP A 481 -46.49 -11.50 9.67
N GLU A 482 -45.49 -12.31 9.34
CA GLU A 482 -44.54 -12.85 10.34
C GLU A 482 -43.77 -11.69 10.97
N ARG A 483 -44.23 -11.22 12.13
CA ARG A 483 -43.48 -10.27 12.96
C ARG A 483 -42.16 -10.90 13.38
N ARG A 484 -41.08 -10.22 13.06
CA ARG A 484 -39.73 -10.53 13.50
C ARG A 484 -39.35 -9.64 14.66
N GLN A 485 -38.76 -10.26 15.67
CA GLN A 485 -38.19 -9.59 16.82
C GLN A 485 -36.68 -9.62 16.71
N PHE A 486 -36.06 -8.46 16.88
CA PHE A 486 -34.62 -8.31 17.04
C PHE A 486 -34.29 -8.26 18.53
N ASP A 487 -33.38 -9.12 18.97
CA ASP A 487 -32.77 -9.09 20.31
C ASP A 487 -31.26 -8.95 20.14
N GLY A 488 -30.67 -7.81 20.53
CA GLY A 488 -29.24 -7.60 20.33
C GLY A 488 -28.55 -6.82 21.43
N THR A 489 -27.23 -7.01 21.50
CA THR A 489 -26.34 -6.24 22.37
C THR A 489 -25.53 -5.26 21.51
N LEU A 490 -25.73 -3.98 21.76
CA LEU A 490 -24.95 -2.89 21.18
C LEU A 490 -23.95 -2.35 22.20
N SER A 491 -22.73 -2.08 21.78
CA SER A 491 -21.88 -1.11 22.48
C SER A 491 -22.31 0.29 22.06
N VAL A 492 -22.67 1.13 23.02
CA VAL A 492 -23.04 2.54 22.82
C VAL A 492 -22.12 3.38 23.68
N ASP A 493 -21.23 4.14 23.03
CA ASP A 493 -20.16 4.90 23.68
C ASP A 493 -19.34 4.02 24.65
N GLY A 494 -19.01 2.79 24.21
CA GLY A 494 -18.26 1.80 24.98
C GLY A 494 -19.05 1.02 26.02
N ASN A 495 -20.34 1.33 26.23
CA ASN A 495 -21.20 0.65 27.21
C ASN A 495 -22.14 -0.34 26.54
N LEU A 496 -22.22 -1.57 27.05
CA LEU A 496 -23.10 -2.58 26.47
C LEU A 496 -24.58 -2.30 26.80
N ARG A 497 -25.43 -2.33 25.79
CA ARG A 497 -26.87 -2.10 25.88
C ARG A 497 -27.59 -3.24 25.17
N VAL A 498 -28.44 -3.95 25.90
CA VAL A 498 -29.39 -4.88 25.31
C VAL A 498 -30.57 -4.05 24.79
N ILE A 499 -30.92 -4.23 23.52
CA ILE A 499 -32.04 -3.55 22.87
C ILE A 499 -32.93 -4.55 22.16
N ARG A 500 -34.22 -4.23 22.13
CA ARG A 500 -35.24 -5.03 21.45
C ARG A 500 -36.07 -4.16 20.52
N GLY A 501 -36.52 -4.74 19.42
CA GLY A 501 -37.44 -4.06 18.51
C GLY A 501 -38.16 -5.06 17.62
N ASP A 502 -39.33 -4.63 17.14
CA ASP A 502 -40.23 -5.46 16.35
C ASP A 502 -40.39 -4.88 14.94
N GLY A 503 -40.44 -5.75 13.95
CA GLY A 503 -40.59 -5.34 12.55
C GLY A 503 -41.02 -6.48 11.64
N ASN A 504 -41.21 -6.17 10.36
CA ASN A 504 -41.50 -7.18 9.33
C ASN A 504 -40.23 -7.83 8.76
N GLY A 505 -39.05 -7.46 9.25
CA GLY A 505 -37.75 -7.94 8.79
C GLY A 505 -36.63 -7.60 9.78
N PRO A 506 -35.43 -8.18 9.60
CA PRO A 506 -34.26 -7.91 10.45
C PRO A 506 -33.94 -6.42 10.59
N LEU A 507 -33.90 -5.70 9.46
CA LEU A 507 -33.53 -4.29 9.41
C LEU A 507 -34.60 -3.38 10.03
N SER A 508 -35.88 -3.67 9.79
CA SER A 508 -36.98 -2.87 10.35
C SER A 508 -37.15 -3.09 11.85
N ALA A 509 -36.99 -4.32 12.33
CA ALA A 509 -36.98 -4.64 13.76
C ALA A 509 -35.81 -3.95 14.48
N PHE A 510 -34.64 -3.89 13.82
CA PHE A 510 -33.49 -3.20 14.37
C PHE A 510 -33.65 -1.66 14.37
N LEU A 511 -34.23 -1.07 13.32
CA LEU A 511 -34.58 0.37 13.33
C LEU A 511 -35.56 0.71 14.45
N ASP A 512 -36.56 -0.15 14.69
CA ASP A 512 -37.47 0.01 15.82
C ASP A 512 -36.74 -0.06 17.18
N ALA A 513 -35.77 -0.95 17.32
CA ALA A 513 -34.93 -1.05 18.51
C ALA A 513 -34.10 0.22 18.73
N LEU A 514 -33.46 0.75 17.68
CA LEU A 514 -32.68 1.99 17.74
C LEU A 514 -33.57 3.20 18.09
N ARG A 515 -34.78 3.28 17.52
CA ARG A 515 -35.76 4.32 17.84
C ARG A 515 -36.20 4.24 19.30
N THR A 516 -36.60 3.06 19.75
CA THR A 516 -37.16 2.83 21.09
C THR A 516 -36.13 3.04 22.20
N HIS A 517 -34.89 2.60 21.99
CA HIS A 517 -33.88 2.59 23.05
C HIS A 517 -32.86 3.73 22.96
N LEU A 518 -32.66 4.33 21.79
CA LEU A 518 -31.62 5.35 21.56
C LEU A 518 -32.14 6.65 20.93
N ASP A 519 -33.47 6.77 20.75
CA ASP A 519 -34.11 7.93 20.10
C ASP A 519 -33.51 8.24 18.71
N ILE A 520 -33.13 7.19 17.98
CA ILE A 520 -32.62 7.27 16.61
C ILE A 520 -33.79 6.99 15.66
N ASN A 521 -34.44 8.05 15.19
CA ASN A 521 -35.61 7.96 14.32
C ASN A 521 -35.23 8.05 12.83
N LEU A 522 -34.86 6.91 12.24
CA LEU A 522 -34.40 6.80 10.86
C LEU A 522 -35.24 5.79 10.08
N ALA A 523 -35.35 6.00 8.77
CA ALA A 523 -36.02 5.10 7.83
C ALA A 523 -35.06 4.63 6.73
N LEU A 524 -35.22 3.37 6.30
CA LEU A 524 -34.49 2.79 5.19
C LEU A 524 -35.00 3.34 3.86
N ARG A 525 -34.12 3.96 3.07
CA ARG A 525 -34.41 4.47 1.73
C ARG A 525 -33.94 3.54 0.62
N GLU A 526 -32.72 3.03 0.75
CA GLU A 526 -32.10 2.17 -0.27
C GLU A 526 -31.31 1.03 0.41
N TYR A 527 -31.34 -0.14 -0.21
CA TYR A 527 -30.60 -1.34 0.19
C TYR A 527 -30.03 -2.00 -1.06
N THR A 528 -28.73 -2.27 -1.09
CA THR A 528 -28.08 -3.07 -2.14
C THR A 528 -27.14 -4.08 -1.49
N GLU A 529 -26.99 -5.24 -2.11
CA GLU A 529 -26.13 -6.31 -1.62
C GLU A 529 -25.41 -7.00 -2.78
N HIS A 530 -24.17 -7.43 -2.53
CA HIS A 530 -23.44 -8.35 -3.40
C HIS A 530 -22.49 -9.23 -2.60
N THR A 531 -21.99 -10.29 -3.25
CA THR A 531 -21.01 -11.21 -2.66
C THR A 531 -19.58 -10.71 -2.94
N ILE A 532 -18.75 -10.65 -1.90
CA ILE A 532 -17.30 -10.47 -1.99
C ILE A 532 -16.68 -11.87 -2.10
N ASP A 533 -16.02 -12.15 -3.22
CA ASP A 533 -15.37 -13.42 -3.62
C ASP A 533 -16.24 -14.61 -4.05
N LYS A 534 -15.64 -15.47 -4.90
CA LYS A 534 -16.25 -16.66 -5.52
C LYS A 534 -15.81 -17.98 -4.87
N HIS A 535 -15.33 -17.96 -3.63
CA HIS A 535 -14.81 -19.15 -2.93
C HIS A 535 -15.76 -19.60 -1.81
N GLN A 536 -15.50 -20.76 -1.18
CA GLN A 536 -16.43 -21.43 -0.25
C GLN A 536 -16.75 -20.61 1.02
N ASP A 537 -15.94 -19.60 1.35
CA ASP A 537 -16.13 -18.66 2.48
C ASP A 537 -16.62 -17.28 1.99
N ALA A 538 -17.64 -17.27 1.14
CA ALA A 538 -18.19 -16.06 0.54
C ALA A 538 -18.76 -15.10 1.61
N GLN A 539 -18.36 -13.83 1.57
CA GLN A 539 -18.90 -12.78 2.43
C GLN A 539 -19.96 -11.94 1.69
N ALA A 540 -20.95 -11.43 2.41
CA ALA A 540 -21.92 -10.47 1.87
C ALA A 540 -21.46 -9.04 2.17
N ALA A 541 -21.53 -8.16 1.17
CA ALA A 541 -21.40 -6.71 1.33
C ALA A 541 -22.78 -6.08 1.18
N SER A 542 -23.27 -5.39 2.22
CA SER A 542 -24.53 -4.67 2.20
C SER A 542 -24.30 -3.16 2.27
N PHE A 543 -25.07 -2.40 1.50
CA PHE A 543 -25.04 -0.94 1.45
C PHE A 543 -26.43 -0.40 1.73
N VAL A 544 -26.52 0.52 2.69
CA VAL A 544 -27.78 1.05 3.21
C VAL A 544 -27.77 2.57 3.13
N GLU A 545 -28.84 3.17 2.63
CA GLU A 545 -29.12 4.60 2.75
C GLU A 545 -30.24 4.82 3.78
N LEU A 546 -29.93 5.52 4.88
CA LEU A 546 -30.88 5.93 5.90
C LEU A 546 -31.24 7.40 5.76
N VAL A 547 -32.49 7.75 6.09
CA VAL A 547 -32.99 9.13 6.11
C VAL A 547 -33.80 9.42 7.38
N PRO A 548 -33.94 10.70 7.78
CA PRO A 548 -34.83 11.07 8.88
C PRO A 548 -36.25 10.57 8.63
N GLN A 549 -36.85 9.94 9.63
CA GLN A 549 -38.24 9.49 9.58
C GLN A 549 -39.20 10.63 9.97
N SER A 550 -40.17 10.93 9.12
CA SER A 550 -41.25 11.91 9.35
C SER A 550 -42.61 11.20 9.51
N GLU A 551 -43.58 11.87 10.13
CA GLU A 551 -44.96 11.39 10.25
C GLU A 551 -45.62 11.20 8.86
N ASP A 552 -45.26 12.02 7.87
CA ASP A 552 -45.66 11.81 6.47
C ASP A 552 -44.59 10.98 5.71
N ILE A 553 -45.01 9.83 5.18
CA ILE A 553 -44.18 8.93 4.35
C ILE A 553 -43.66 9.67 3.10
N LYS A 554 -44.42 10.62 2.55
CA LYS A 554 -43.99 11.41 1.39
C LYS A 554 -42.82 12.33 1.73
N ASP A 555 -42.78 12.86 2.95
CA ASP A 555 -41.68 13.72 3.41
C ASP A 555 -40.42 12.90 3.72
N THR A 556 -40.58 11.71 4.29
CA THR A 556 -39.48 10.75 4.49
C THR A 556 -38.78 10.40 3.16
N ARG A 557 -39.56 10.18 2.10
CA ARG A 557 -39.01 9.90 0.75
C ARG A 557 -38.38 11.12 0.08
N ARG A 558 -38.78 12.34 0.47
CA ARG A 558 -38.27 13.60 -0.10
C ARG A 558 -37.16 14.24 0.72
N SER A 559 -36.80 13.66 1.88
CA SER A 559 -35.71 14.20 2.70
C SER A 559 -34.43 14.38 1.87
N THR A 560 -33.89 15.58 1.90
CA THR A 560 -32.60 15.93 1.29
C THR A 560 -31.42 15.43 2.10
N GLN A 561 -31.65 15.13 3.39
CA GLN A 561 -30.65 14.56 4.27
C GLN A 561 -30.71 13.02 4.19
N SER A 562 -29.57 12.40 3.91
CA SER A 562 -29.37 10.95 3.94
C SER A 562 -27.97 10.58 4.39
N TRP A 563 -27.83 9.35 4.88
CA TRP A 563 -26.57 8.78 5.33
C TRP A 563 -26.39 7.38 4.77
N TRP A 564 -25.26 7.18 4.11
CA TRP A 564 -24.87 5.87 3.62
C TRP A 564 -24.09 5.11 4.70
N GLY A 565 -24.24 3.79 4.67
CA GLY A 565 -23.47 2.87 5.49
C GLY A 565 -23.16 1.59 4.72
N VAL A 566 -22.06 0.95 5.10
CA VAL A 566 -21.62 -0.34 4.55
C VAL A 566 -21.38 -1.33 5.69
N GLY A 567 -21.73 -2.59 5.43
CA GLY A 567 -21.48 -3.71 6.31
C GLY A 567 -20.98 -4.89 5.51
N VAL A 568 -20.07 -5.66 6.10
CA VAL A 568 -19.59 -6.92 5.54
C VAL A 568 -19.63 -7.97 6.62
N ASP A 569 -20.23 -9.11 6.32
CA ASP A 569 -20.28 -10.27 7.22
C ASP A 569 -20.54 -11.55 6.41
N ALA A 570 -20.21 -12.71 6.99
CA ALA A 570 -20.56 -14.00 6.40
C ALA A 570 -22.07 -14.28 6.50
N ASP A 571 -22.74 -13.70 7.52
CA ASP A 571 -24.20 -13.71 7.62
C ASP A 571 -24.79 -12.46 6.94
N ILE A 572 -25.64 -12.69 5.94
CA ILE A 572 -26.40 -11.67 5.21
C ILE A 572 -27.15 -10.73 6.16
N ALA A 573 -27.80 -11.27 7.19
CA ALA A 573 -28.53 -10.45 8.17
C ALA A 573 -27.56 -9.57 8.97
N ALA A 574 -26.42 -10.12 9.41
CA ALA A 574 -25.39 -9.39 10.12
C ALA A 574 -24.78 -8.27 9.25
N SER A 575 -24.50 -8.56 7.98
CA SER A 575 -23.99 -7.58 7.01
C SER A 575 -24.95 -6.39 6.88
N GLY A 576 -26.25 -6.65 6.69
CA GLY A 576 -27.26 -5.59 6.62
C GLY A 576 -27.39 -4.77 7.91
N LEU A 577 -27.34 -5.42 9.07
CA LEU A 577 -27.41 -4.74 10.38
C LEU A 577 -26.17 -3.87 10.63
N ARG A 578 -24.98 -4.33 10.25
CA ARG A 578 -23.74 -3.55 10.31
C ARG A 578 -23.79 -2.34 9.37
N ALA A 579 -24.29 -2.52 8.15
CA ALA A 579 -24.49 -1.41 7.20
C ALA A 579 -25.44 -0.34 7.77
N LEU A 580 -26.50 -0.78 8.44
CA LEU A 580 -27.44 0.10 9.12
C LEU A 580 -26.77 0.89 10.26
N LEU A 581 -25.98 0.22 11.11
CA LEU A 581 -25.22 0.90 12.17
C LEU A 581 -24.18 1.86 11.62
N SER A 582 -23.51 1.51 10.54
CA SER A 582 -22.57 2.39 9.84
C SER A 582 -23.26 3.71 9.44
N ALA A 583 -24.44 3.63 8.81
CA ALA A 583 -25.25 4.79 8.46
C ALA A 583 -25.77 5.55 9.70
N ALA A 584 -26.21 4.83 10.74
CA ALA A 584 -26.72 5.42 11.97
C ALA A 584 -25.63 6.19 12.75
N ASN A 585 -24.40 5.68 12.79
CA ASN A 585 -23.26 6.38 13.39
C ASN A 585 -23.01 7.73 12.70
N ASN A 586 -23.09 7.77 11.38
CA ASN A 586 -22.99 9.02 10.61
C ASN A 586 -24.17 9.98 10.89
N ALA A 587 -25.36 9.45 11.14
CA ALA A 587 -26.55 10.26 11.42
C ALA A 587 -26.54 10.89 12.82
N ILE A 588 -26.00 10.20 13.83
CA ILE A 588 -26.03 10.70 15.21
C ILE A 588 -24.94 11.75 15.49
N GLY A 589 -23.81 11.72 14.78
CA GLY A 589 -22.66 12.60 15.06
C GLY A 589 -22.28 12.62 16.55
N ASP A 590 -22.10 13.81 17.12
CA ASP A 590 -21.76 14.01 18.53
C ASP A 590 -22.99 14.18 19.45
N ARG A 591 -24.21 13.94 18.96
CA ARG A 591 -25.41 14.15 19.78
C ARG A 591 -25.41 13.26 21.02
N PRO A 592 -25.82 13.75 22.20
CA PRO A 592 -25.98 12.90 23.38
C PRO A 592 -27.06 11.86 23.11
N LEU A 593 -26.79 10.61 23.51
CA LEU A 593 -27.77 9.52 23.43
C LEU A 593 -28.45 9.32 24.79
N PRO A 594 -29.71 8.84 24.82
CA PRO A 594 -30.44 8.65 26.07
C PRO A 594 -29.66 7.82 27.10
N GLU A 595 -29.79 8.18 28.38
CA GLU A 595 -29.25 7.39 29.48
C GLU A 595 -29.96 6.03 29.59
N LEU A 596 -29.24 5.03 30.07
CA LEU A 596 -29.79 3.69 30.23
C LEU A 596 -30.70 3.62 31.48
N LYS A 597 -32.00 3.42 31.28
CA LYS A 597 -32.95 3.13 32.36
C LYS A 597 -33.49 1.72 32.23
N LEU A 598 -33.53 0.97 33.34
CA LEU A 598 -34.06 -0.39 33.39
C LEU A 598 -35.46 -0.39 34.00
N SER A 599 -36.40 -1.07 33.34
CA SER A 599 -37.75 -1.32 33.87
C SER A 599 -37.89 -2.79 34.26
N VAL A 600 -38.39 -3.08 35.46
CA VAL A 600 -38.44 -4.40 36.09
C VAL A 600 -39.85 -4.60 36.71
N GLY A 601 -40.58 -5.64 36.30
CA GLY A 601 -41.99 -5.84 36.70
C GLY A 601 -42.85 -6.55 35.64
N PHE A 602 -44.17 -6.61 35.84
CA PHE A 602 -45.10 -7.37 34.98
C PHE A 602 -45.17 -6.84 33.53
N ASN A 603 -44.92 -5.54 33.33
CA ASN A 603 -44.86 -4.87 32.01
C ASN A 603 -43.43 -4.48 31.61
N ALA A 604 -42.41 -5.09 32.23
CA ALA A 604 -41.01 -4.71 32.01
C ALA A 604 -40.49 -5.09 30.63
N ARG A 605 -39.62 -4.23 30.10
CA ARG A 605 -38.84 -4.52 28.89
C ARG A 605 -37.47 -5.14 29.22
N SER A 606 -37.01 -5.02 30.46
CA SER A 606 -35.74 -5.57 30.93
C SER A 606 -35.93 -6.90 31.66
N GLY A 607 -35.12 -7.90 31.31
CA GLY A 607 -35.04 -9.21 31.93
C GLY A 607 -33.73 -9.43 32.70
N GLN A 608 -33.45 -10.69 33.04
CA GLN A 608 -32.26 -11.09 33.80
C GLN A 608 -30.95 -10.67 33.13
N ALA A 609 -30.86 -10.82 31.80
CA ALA A 609 -29.68 -10.49 31.03
C ALA A 609 -29.39 -8.97 31.02
N ASP A 610 -30.43 -8.12 31.03
CA ASP A 610 -30.29 -6.67 31.07
C ASP A 610 -29.72 -6.19 32.41
N ILE A 611 -30.18 -6.79 33.51
CA ILE A 611 -29.65 -6.55 34.86
C ILE A 611 -28.21 -7.07 34.96
N ALA A 612 -27.93 -8.26 34.42
CA ALA A 612 -26.58 -8.81 34.42
C ALA A 612 -25.60 -7.95 33.63
N THR A 613 -26.02 -7.46 32.46
CA THR A 613 -25.24 -6.53 31.62
C THR A 613 -24.96 -5.24 32.38
N ALA A 614 -25.88 -4.79 33.23
CA ALA A 614 -25.67 -3.64 34.09
C ALA A 614 -24.58 -3.81 35.13
N ILE A 615 -24.62 -4.94 35.81
CA ILE A 615 -23.58 -5.30 36.77
C ILE A 615 -22.23 -5.51 36.06
N LEU A 616 -22.23 -6.06 34.85
CA LEU A 616 -21.02 -6.19 34.02
C LEU A 616 -20.44 -4.82 33.64
N ASN A 617 -21.26 -3.89 33.15
CA ASN A 617 -20.78 -2.56 32.76
C ASN A 617 -20.23 -1.77 33.95
N SER A 618 -20.91 -1.81 35.09
CA SER A 618 -20.56 -0.98 36.26
C SER A 618 -19.50 -1.59 37.16
N LEU A 619 -19.53 -2.92 37.36
CA LEU A 619 -18.65 -3.61 38.31
C LEU A 619 -17.65 -4.56 37.62
N ARG A 620 -17.74 -4.73 36.29
CA ARG A 620 -16.96 -5.71 35.52
C ARG A 620 -17.17 -7.16 35.99
N LEU A 621 -18.35 -7.45 36.54
CA LEU A 621 -18.72 -8.76 37.07
C LEU A 621 -19.62 -9.52 36.09
N GLU A 622 -19.12 -10.60 35.49
CA GLU A 622 -19.92 -11.58 34.75
C GLU A 622 -20.67 -12.51 35.71
N LEU A 623 -21.93 -12.18 35.98
CA LEU A 623 -22.76 -12.97 36.90
C LEU A 623 -23.12 -14.33 36.28
N PRO A 624 -22.95 -15.48 37.00
CA PRO A 624 -23.43 -16.77 36.53
C PRO A 624 -24.96 -16.82 36.47
N ARG A 625 -25.53 -17.64 35.57
CA ARG A 625 -26.98 -17.66 35.29
C ARG A 625 -27.87 -17.79 36.53
N ARG A 626 -27.49 -18.61 37.51
CA ARG A 626 -28.24 -18.78 38.77
C ARG A 626 -28.18 -17.54 39.65
N LEU A 627 -27.04 -16.84 39.69
CA LEU A 627 -26.92 -15.56 40.38
C LEU A 627 -27.67 -14.45 39.64
N GLN A 628 -27.70 -14.45 38.31
CA GLN A 628 -28.53 -13.52 37.54
C GLN A 628 -30.01 -13.67 37.91
N ALA A 629 -30.52 -14.90 37.96
CA ALA A 629 -31.89 -15.18 38.38
C ALA A 629 -32.15 -14.77 39.84
N SER A 630 -31.24 -15.12 40.75
CA SER A 630 -31.36 -14.78 42.18
C SER A 630 -31.36 -13.27 42.41
N PHE A 631 -30.46 -12.52 41.76
CA PHE A 631 -30.41 -11.07 41.90
C PHE A 631 -31.60 -10.40 41.22
N PHE A 632 -32.07 -10.91 40.08
CA PHE A 632 -33.27 -10.40 39.43
C PHE A 632 -34.50 -10.43 40.36
N GLU A 633 -34.67 -11.49 41.16
CA GLU A 633 -35.73 -11.53 42.18
C GLU A 633 -35.54 -10.45 43.27
N VAL A 634 -34.30 -10.17 43.67
CA VAL A 634 -34.00 -9.11 44.64
C VAL A 634 -34.40 -7.75 44.08
N VAL A 635 -34.06 -7.49 42.81
CA VAL A 635 -34.43 -6.24 42.13
C VAL A 635 -35.95 -6.12 42.01
N GLN A 636 -36.65 -7.19 41.60
CA GLN A 636 -38.13 -7.18 41.54
C GLN A 636 -38.78 -6.88 42.89
N ARG A 637 -38.20 -7.35 44.00
CA ARG A 637 -38.70 -7.08 45.34
C ARG A 637 -38.43 -5.64 45.76
N SER A 638 -37.24 -5.10 45.47
CA SER A 638 -36.87 -3.73 45.86
C SER A 638 -37.61 -2.66 45.05
N THR A 639 -37.99 -2.95 43.80
CA THR A 639 -38.68 -2.00 42.92
C THR A 639 -40.20 -2.10 42.95
N ARG A 640 -40.75 -2.99 43.78
CA ARG A 640 -42.19 -3.24 43.87
C ARG A 640 -42.98 -1.98 44.27
N ASP A 641 -42.42 -1.18 45.16
CA ASP A 641 -43.05 0.03 45.70
C ASP A 641 -42.67 1.30 44.91
N THR A 642 -41.72 1.20 43.96
CA THR A 642 -41.23 2.32 43.13
C THR A 642 -41.73 2.26 41.68
N GLY A 643 -42.84 1.56 41.44
CA GLY A 643 -43.42 1.45 40.10
C GLY A 643 -42.60 0.60 39.12
N GLY A 644 -41.64 -0.18 39.60
CA GLY A 644 -40.85 -1.09 38.77
C GLY A 644 -39.69 -0.44 38.02
N GLU A 645 -39.23 0.75 38.39
CA GLU A 645 -38.05 1.37 37.78
C GLU A 645 -36.84 1.36 38.73
N ILE A 646 -35.64 1.16 38.18
CA ILE A 646 -34.38 1.27 38.92
C ILE A 646 -33.30 1.90 38.02
N SER A 647 -32.57 2.87 38.59
CA SER A 647 -31.39 3.44 37.93
C SER A 647 -30.21 2.47 37.98
N TYR A 648 -29.21 2.67 37.13
CA TYR A 648 -27.98 1.88 37.19
C TYR A 648 -27.25 2.05 38.52
N GLU A 649 -27.19 3.28 39.03
CA GLU A 649 -26.54 3.60 40.30
C GLU A 649 -27.24 2.90 41.47
N ASP A 650 -28.58 2.95 41.51
CA ASP A 650 -29.37 2.28 42.54
C ASP A 650 -29.30 0.76 42.41
N LEU A 651 -29.23 0.23 41.18
CA LEU A 651 -29.06 -1.21 40.94
C LEU A 651 -27.69 -1.71 41.42
N VAL A 652 -26.64 -0.95 41.14
CA VAL A 652 -25.27 -1.26 41.58
C VAL A 652 -25.17 -1.14 43.10
N LYS A 653 -25.78 -0.10 43.69
CA LYS A 653 -25.87 0.05 45.14
C LYS A 653 -26.62 -1.12 45.76
N LEU A 654 -27.76 -1.52 45.20
CA LEU A 654 -28.53 -2.67 45.64
C LEU A 654 -27.71 -3.96 45.53
N PHE A 655 -26.95 -4.16 44.45
CA PHE A 655 -26.05 -5.31 44.32
C PHE A 655 -24.98 -5.31 45.40
N ARG A 656 -24.30 -4.17 45.61
CA ARG A 656 -23.28 -3.98 46.64
C ARG A 656 -23.82 -4.27 48.03
N GLU A 657 -24.99 -3.75 48.37
CA GLU A 657 -25.63 -3.97 49.67
C GLU A 657 -26.11 -5.41 49.84
N THR A 658 -26.74 -5.98 48.80
CA THR A 658 -27.27 -7.35 48.82
C THR A 658 -26.16 -8.38 49.00
N TYR A 659 -25.04 -8.18 48.30
CA TYR A 659 -23.90 -9.10 48.28
C TYR A 659 -22.71 -8.66 49.15
N SER A 660 -22.81 -7.55 49.88
CA SER A 660 -21.71 -6.88 50.61
C SER A 660 -20.43 -6.77 49.76
N TYR A 661 -20.60 -6.54 48.47
CA TYR A 661 -19.50 -6.42 47.52
C TYR A 661 -18.77 -5.11 47.80
N GLU A 662 -17.45 -5.19 48.05
CA GLU A 662 -16.55 -4.08 48.41
C GLU A 662 -16.76 -3.44 49.81
N GLU A 663 -17.67 -3.97 50.64
CA GLU A 663 -17.70 -3.60 52.06
C GLU A 663 -16.58 -4.32 52.81
N GLY A 664 -15.67 -3.57 53.48
CA GLY A 664 -14.51 -4.10 54.23
C GLY A 664 -14.83 -4.98 55.47
N ARG A 665 -16.02 -5.59 55.50
CA ARG A 665 -16.49 -6.48 56.57
C ARG A 665 -15.91 -7.89 56.49
N PHE A 666 -15.45 -8.30 55.31
CA PHE A 666 -14.80 -9.59 55.08
C PHE A 666 -13.45 -9.40 54.41
N ALA A 667 -12.37 -9.86 55.06
CA ALA A 667 -11.03 -9.78 54.50
C ALA A 667 -10.19 -10.99 54.89
N VAL A 668 -9.28 -11.37 54.01
CA VAL A 668 -8.27 -12.40 54.31
C VAL A 668 -7.02 -11.66 54.75
N LYS A 669 -6.60 -11.80 56.01
CA LYS A 669 -5.35 -11.16 56.48
C LYS A 669 -4.14 -11.98 56.06
N ASN A 670 -4.19 -13.27 56.37
CA ASN A 670 -3.23 -14.26 55.94
C ASN A 670 -3.89 -15.63 55.96
N PHE A 671 -3.40 -16.53 55.10
CA PHE A 671 -3.75 -17.93 55.15
C PHE A 671 -2.57 -18.75 54.68
N LYS A 672 -2.48 -19.97 55.19
CA LYS A 672 -1.60 -21.03 54.74
C LYS A 672 -2.46 -22.18 54.28
N LEU A 673 -2.22 -22.66 53.07
CA LEU A 673 -2.80 -23.88 52.54
C LEU A 673 -1.70 -24.96 52.53
N GLU A 674 -1.92 -26.04 53.25
CA GLU A 674 -0.97 -27.16 53.33
C GLU A 674 -1.60 -28.41 52.71
N HIS A 675 -1.00 -28.92 51.64
CA HIS A 675 -1.43 -30.17 51.01
C HIS A 675 -0.99 -31.36 51.87
N LEU A 676 -1.98 -32.09 52.41
CA LEU A 676 -1.76 -33.16 53.38
C LEU A 676 -1.38 -34.48 52.71
N ASP A 677 -1.86 -34.71 51.49
CA ASP A 677 -1.57 -35.92 50.71
C ASP A 677 -1.80 -35.70 49.20
N ALA A 678 -1.40 -36.70 48.41
CA ALA A 678 -1.60 -36.71 46.96
C ALA A 678 -3.06 -36.94 46.53
N SER A 679 -4.00 -37.17 47.46
CA SER A 679 -5.43 -37.37 47.16
C SER A 679 -6.20 -36.05 47.04
N GLY A 680 -5.51 -34.91 47.16
CA GLY A 680 -6.09 -33.58 47.06
C GLY A 680 -6.57 -33.01 48.41
N ARG A 681 -6.29 -33.68 49.54
CA ARG A 681 -6.60 -33.12 50.85
C ARG A 681 -5.70 -31.94 51.17
N ALA A 682 -6.30 -30.84 51.61
CA ALA A 682 -5.64 -29.63 52.01
C ALA A 682 -6.16 -29.15 53.38
N LYS A 683 -5.23 -28.66 54.19
CA LYS A 683 -5.49 -27.98 55.45
C LYS A 683 -5.38 -26.48 55.23
N LEU A 684 -6.45 -25.76 55.53
CA LEU A 684 -6.47 -24.31 55.54
C LEU A 684 -6.30 -23.84 56.99
N SER A 685 -5.30 -23.00 57.24
CA SER A 685 -5.11 -22.30 58.51
C SER A 685 -4.84 -20.83 58.24
N GLY A 686 -5.62 -19.92 58.82
CA GLY A 686 -5.44 -18.49 58.54
C GLY A 686 -6.23 -17.58 59.45
N SER A 687 -5.88 -16.29 59.41
CA SER A 687 -6.61 -15.21 60.07
C SER A 687 -7.45 -14.44 59.07
N PHE A 688 -8.73 -14.31 59.37
CA PHE A 688 -9.75 -13.69 58.54
C PHE A 688 -10.46 -12.60 59.33
N ILE A 689 -10.89 -11.54 58.67
CA ILE A 689 -11.88 -10.62 59.19
C ILE A 689 -13.24 -11.13 58.73
N ILE A 690 -14.13 -11.42 59.68
CA ILE A 690 -15.52 -11.83 59.42
C ILE A 690 -16.42 -10.87 60.17
N ASN A 691 -17.31 -10.17 59.47
CA ASN A 691 -18.15 -9.10 60.03
C ASN A 691 -17.36 -8.05 60.85
N GLY A 692 -16.14 -7.70 60.39
CA GLY A 692 -15.27 -6.73 61.06
C GLY A 692 -14.53 -7.25 62.29
N LYS A 693 -14.63 -8.54 62.63
CA LYS A 693 -13.90 -9.17 63.74
C LYS A 693 -12.81 -10.11 63.22
N ASP A 694 -11.69 -10.16 63.93
CA ASP A 694 -10.63 -11.13 63.65
C ASP A 694 -11.03 -12.53 64.11
N VAL A 695 -11.04 -13.48 63.17
CA VAL A 695 -11.37 -14.89 63.37
C VAL A 695 -10.23 -15.74 62.80
N VAL A 696 -9.76 -16.70 63.60
CA VAL A 696 -8.82 -17.72 63.13
C VAL A 696 -9.64 -18.92 62.67
N LEU A 697 -9.45 -19.32 61.42
CA LEU A 697 -10.12 -20.50 60.85
C LEU A 697 -9.09 -21.59 60.61
N GLU A 698 -9.47 -22.81 61.02
CA GLU A 698 -8.73 -24.03 60.72
C GLU A 698 -9.71 -25.12 60.26
N GLY A 699 -9.50 -25.61 59.04
CA GLY A 699 -10.34 -26.65 58.45
C GLY A 699 -9.55 -27.54 57.49
N GLU A 700 -10.03 -28.75 57.32
CA GLU A 700 -9.47 -29.72 56.38
C GLU A 700 -10.53 -30.07 55.34
N GLY A 701 -10.15 -30.11 54.08
CA GLY A 701 -11.04 -30.44 52.97
C GLY A 701 -10.26 -30.96 51.77
N ASN A 702 -10.95 -31.25 50.67
CA ASN A 702 -10.35 -31.63 49.39
C ASN A 702 -9.95 -30.41 48.52
N GLY A 703 -9.67 -29.27 49.16
CA GLY A 703 -9.35 -28.01 48.51
C GLY A 703 -9.56 -26.81 49.45
N PRO A 704 -9.18 -25.59 49.03
CA PRO A 704 -9.25 -24.40 49.88
C PRO A 704 -10.69 -24.02 50.26
N LEU A 705 -11.64 -24.08 49.32
CA LEU A 705 -13.04 -23.72 49.60
C LEU A 705 -13.72 -24.75 50.51
N SER A 706 -13.48 -26.05 50.33
CA SER A 706 -14.07 -27.08 51.19
C SER A 706 -13.49 -27.07 52.59
N ALA A 707 -12.18 -26.80 52.73
CA ALA A 707 -11.54 -26.58 54.02
C ALA A 707 -12.13 -25.34 54.74
N ALA A 708 -12.41 -24.27 54.00
CA ALA A 708 -13.09 -23.08 54.55
C ALA A 708 -14.51 -23.38 55.01
N VAL A 709 -15.30 -24.12 54.22
CA VAL A 709 -16.67 -24.53 54.61
C VAL A 709 -16.66 -25.42 55.84
N GLU A 710 -15.72 -26.36 55.94
CA GLU A 710 -15.56 -27.18 57.15
C GLU A 710 -15.22 -26.32 58.38
N ALA A 711 -14.30 -25.36 58.22
CA ALA A 711 -13.95 -24.43 59.30
C ALA A 711 -15.15 -23.59 59.76
N VAL A 712 -15.98 -23.12 58.82
CA VAL A 712 -17.21 -22.37 59.11
C VAL A 712 -18.26 -23.27 59.80
N ASN A 713 -18.46 -24.50 59.32
CA ASN A 713 -19.42 -25.45 59.89
C ASN A 713 -19.16 -25.77 61.37
N ARG A 714 -17.90 -25.76 61.81
CA ARG A 714 -17.55 -25.96 63.24
C ARG A 714 -18.07 -24.87 64.17
N GLY A 715 -18.39 -23.69 63.62
CA GLY A 715 -18.89 -22.54 64.38
C GLY A 715 -20.38 -22.25 64.17
N LEU A 716 -21.13 -23.12 63.47
CA LEU A 716 -22.55 -22.93 63.16
C LEU A 716 -23.42 -24.01 63.85
N ASP A 717 -24.63 -23.63 64.26
CA ASP A 717 -25.65 -24.56 64.79
C ASP A 717 -26.26 -25.46 63.68
N GLY A 718 -26.03 -25.13 62.41
CA GLY A 718 -26.43 -25.90 61.22
C GLY A 718 -25.25 -26.24 60.31
N ARG A 719 -25.54 -26.71 59.09
CA ARG A 719 -24.51 -27.12 58.11
C ARG A 719 -24.63 -26.37 56.80
N VAL A 720 -23.50 -25.88 56.30
CA VAL A 720 -23.33 -25.27 54.99
C VAL A 720 -22.61 -26.24 54.04
N SER A 721 -23.07 -26.30 52.79
CA SER A 721 -22.40 -27.02 51.70
C SER A 721 -22.36 -26.18 50.42
N ILE A 722 -21.26 -26.21 49.67
CA ILE A 722 -21.14 -25.52 48.37
C ILE A 722 -22.04 -26.23 47.35
N ARG A 723 -22.83 -25.44 46.61
CA ARG A 723 -23.64 -25.91 45.50
C ARG A 723 -23.07 -25.51 44.15
N GLU A 724 -22.55 -24.30 44.04
CA GLU A 724 -21.98 -23.77 42.81
C GLU A 724 -20.77 -22.90 43.12
N TYR A 725 -19.75 -23.01 42.28
CA TYR A 725 -18.59 -22.14 42.25
C TYR A 725 -18.33 -21.73 40.82
N VAL A 726 -18.23 -20.43 40.57
CA VAL A 726 -17.86 -19.86 39.27
C VAL A 726 -16.80 -18.79 39.50
N GLU A 727 -15.82 -18.73 38.62
CA GLU A 727 -14.77 -17.72 38.64
C GLU A 727 -14.48 -17.17 37.24
N HIS A 728 -14.05 -15.92 37.15
CA HIS A 728 -13.45 -15.34 35.95
C HIS A 728 -12.47 -14.22 36.29
N SER A 729 -11.67 -13.82 35.30
CA SER A 729 -10.73 -12.71 35.38
C SER A 729 -11.38 -11.36 35.08
N ILE A 730 -11.05 -10.34 35.88
CA ILE A 730 -11.36 -8.94 35.60
C ILE A 730 -10.07 -8.22 35.15
N GLY A 731 -10.10 -7.64 33.95
CA GLY A 731 -9.01 -6.87 33.36
C GLY A 731 -8.11 -7.70 32.43
N GLU A 732 -7.09 -7.05 31.87
CA GLU A 732 -6.09 -7.66 30.96
C GLU A 732 -4.67 -7.30 31.46
N GLY A 733 -3.69 -8.18 31.24
CA GLY A 733 -2.28 -7.94 31.63
C GLY A 733 -1.87 -8.58 32.96
N SER A 734 -0.87 -8.00 33.64
CA SER A 734 -0.28 -8.57 34.87
C SER A 734 -1.03 -8.26 36.17
N ASP A 735 -1.99 -7.33 36.14
CA ASP A 735 -2.76 -6.86 37.32
C ASP A 735 -4.20 -7.41 37.34
N VAL A 736 -4.42 -8.56 36.71
CA VAL A 736 -5.74 -9.19 36.60
C VAL A 736 -6.25 -9.61 37.98
N LYS A 737 -7.51 -9.28 38.26
CA LYS A 737 -8.20 -9.71 39.48
C LYS A 737 -9.05 -10.95 39.21
N ALA A 738 -9.21 -11.80 40.21
CA ALA A 738 -10.13 -12.93 40.15
C ALA A 738 -11.47 -12.55 40.80
N ALA A 739 -12.57 -12.66 40.06
CA ALA A 739 -13.93 -12.60 40.59
C ALA A 739 -14.42 -14.01 40.89
N SER A 740 -14.94 -14.22 42.10
CA SER A 740 -15.45 -15.51 42.57
C SER A 740 -16.90 -15.40 43.04
N TYR A 741 -17.71 -16.37 42.62
CA TYR A 741 -19.13 -16.50 42.96
C TYR A 741 -19.34 -17.87 43.60
N VAL A 742 -19.84 -17.90 44.83
CA VAL A 742 -20.10 -19.14 45.56
C VAL A 742 -21.56 -19.17 45.98
N GLU A 743 -22.32 -20.17 45.53
CA GLU A 743 -23.62 -20.52 46.11
C GLU A 743 -23.41 -21.56 47.19
N VAL A 744 -23.82 -21.27 48.41
CA VAL A 744 -23.87 -22.24 49.50
C VAL A 744 -25.31 -22.57 49.87
N LEU A 745 -25.54 -23.82 50.27
CA LEU A 745 -26.79 -24.29 50.83
C LEU A 745 -26.64 -24.42 52.34
N TYR A 746 -27.46 -23.69 53.08
CA TYR A 746 -27.56 -23.84 54.54
C TYR A 746 -28.70 -24.76 54.93
N GLU A 747 -28.41 -25.71 55.81
CA GLU A 747 -29.33 -26.66 56.42
C GLU A 747 -29.35 -26.41 57.93
N GLY A 748 -30.45 -25.85 58.43
CA GLY A 748 -30.60 -25.52 59.85
C GLY A 748 -30.79 -26.77 60.74
N PRO A 749 -30.65 -26.64 62.07
CA PRO A 749 -30.80 -27.75 63.00
C PRO A 749 -32.21 -28.35 62.91
N GLY A 750 -32.31 -29.60 62.42
CA GLY A 750 -33.58 -30.35 62.30
C GLY A 750 -33.97 -30.86 60.90
N GLY A 751 -33.14 -30.67 59.86
CA GLY A 751 -33.40 -31.21 58.51
C GLY A 751 -34.42 -30.41 57.67
N ASN A 752 -34.58 -29.13 57.98
CA ASN A 752 -35.43 -28.16 57.27
C ASN A 752 -34.96 -27.88 55.83
N PRO A 753 -35.78 -27.25 54.95
CA PRO A 753 -35.41 -26.99 53.56
C PRO A 753 -34.11 -26.20 53.42
N LYS A 754 -33.23 -26.64 52.51
CA LYS A 754 -31.93 -26.01 52.27
C LYS A 754 -32.09 -24.61 51.67
N TRP A 755 -31.58 -23.59 52.36
CA TRP A 755 -31.63 -22.20 51.89
C TRP A 755 -30.39 -21.86 51.06
N PRO A 756 -30.54 -21.48 49.78
CA PRO A 756 -29.43 -21.03 48.95
C PRO A 756 -29.01 -19.60 49.30
N MET A 757 -27.72 -19.37 49.41
CA MET A 757 -27.12 -18.07 49.70
C MET A 757 -25.90 -17.85 48.81
N TRP A 758 -25.77 -16.64 48.27
CA TRP A 758 -24.69 -16.28 47.37
C TRP A 758 -23.66 -15.38 48.05
N GLY A 759 -22.39 -15.68 47.80
CA GLY A 759 -21.26 -14.82 48.11
C GLY A 759 -20.53 -14.42 46.83
N VAL A 760 -20.13 -13.16 46.78
CA VAL A 760 -19.42 -12.56 45.65
C VAL A 760 -18.18 -11.84 46.20
N ALA A 761 -17.01 -12.12 45.63
CA ALA A 761 -15.77 -11.47 46.02
C ALA A 761 -14.83 -11.25 44.84
N VAL A 762 -13.95 -10.27 44.98
CA VAL A 762 -12.86 -10.00 44.04
C VAL A 762 -11.56 -9.85 44.83
N ASP A 763 -10.48 -10.46 44.35
CA ASP A 763 -9.14 -10.34 44.90
C ASP A 763 -8.07 -10.50 43.80
N ASN A 764 -6.84 -10.05 44.06
CA ASN A 764 -5.70 -10.33 43.18
C ASN A 764 -5.23 -11.79 43.30
N ASP A 765 -5.50 -12.43 44.45
CA ASP A 765 -5.24 -13.85 44.68
C ASP A 765 -6.52 -14.67 44.45
N ILE A 766 -6.47 -15.60 43.49
CA ILE A 766 -7.58 -16.48 43.10
C ILE A 766 -8.14 -17.24 44.32
N THR A 767 -7.26 -17.77 45.17
CA THR A 767 -7.65 -18.53 46.36
C THR A 767 -8.28 -17.61 47.40
N ALA A 768 -7.69 -16.42 47.62
CA ALA A 768 -8.27 -15.43 48.53
C ALA A 768 -9.66 -14.97 48.06
N SER A 769 -9.86 -14.79 46.75
CA SER A 769 -11.17 -14.43 46.17
C SER A 769 -12.22 -15.51 46.46
N GLY A 770 -11.90 -16.78 46.19
CA GLY A 770 -12.77 -17.91 46.50
C GLY A 770 -13.10 -18.03 47.99
N LEU A 771 -12.10 -17.87 48.88
CA LEU A 771 -12.30 -17.89 50.33
C LEU A 771 -13.21 -16.75 50.81
N LYS A 772 -13.00 -15.53 50.31
CA LYS A 772 -13.86 -14.38 50.61
C LYS A 772 -15.29 -14.61 50.17
N ALA A 773 -15.49 -15.19 48.97
CA ALA A 773 -16.82 -15.49 48.46
C ALA A 773 -17.55 -16.53 49.34
N VAL A 774 -16.87 -17.60 49.79
CA VAL A 774 -17.44 -18.57 50.74
C VAL A 774 -17.89 -17.88 52.03
N LEU A 775 -17.01 -17.07 52.64
CA LEU A 775 -17.32 -16.37 53.89
C LEU A 775 -18.48 -15.39 53.73
N ALA A 776 -18.49 -14.63 52.63
CA ALA A 776 -19.57 -13.69 52.31
C ALA A 776 -20.93 -14.41 52.13
N ALA A 777 -20.94 -15.61 51.54
CA ALA A 777 -22.15 -16.41 51.36
C ALA A 777 -22.77 -16.84 52.69
N THR A 778 -21.93 -17.14 53.69
CA THR A 778 -22.35 -17.63 55.01
C THR A 778 -22.92 -16.55 55.94
N ARG A 779 -22.83 -15.26 55.57
CA ARG A 779 -23.37 -14.17 56.40
C ARG A 779 -24.87 -14.25 56.64
N ALA A 780 -25.60 -14.84 55.69
CA ALA A 780 -27.06 -14.84 55.71
C ALA A 780 -27.61 -15.99 56.57
N VAL A 781 -26.74 -16.80 57.19
CA VAL A 781 -27.13 -17.89 58.09
C VAL A 781 -27.97 -17.38 59.26
N ASP A 782 -27.59 -16.28 59.92
CA ASP A 782 -28.37 -15.72 61.05
C ASP A 782 -29.79 -15.29 60.62
N LYS A 783 -29.92 -14.69 59.43
CA LYS A 783 -31.22 -14.30 58.83
C LYS A 783 -32.02 -15.52 58.38
N ALA A 784 -31.35 -16.56 57.88
CA ALA A 784 -31.97 -17.82 57.49
C ALA A 784 -32.46 -18.59 58.72
N ASP A 785 -31.73 -18.57 59.84
CA ASP A 785 -32.15 -19.14 61.12
C ASP A 785 -33.38 -18.42 61.69
N GLU A 786 -33.42 -17.08 61.59
CA GLU A 786 -34.58 -16.29 62.01
C GLU A 786 -35.81 -16.55 61.12
N ALA A 787 -35.62 -16.69 59.81
CA ALA A 787 -36.67 -17.05 58.86
C ALA A 787 -37.15 -18.51 59.03
N ALA A 788 -36.24 -19.44 59.31
CA ALA A 788 -36.51 -20.84 59.60
C ALA A 788 -37.34 -21.00 60.88
N ARG A 789 -36.99 -20.25 61.95
CA ARG A 789 -37.76 -20.20 63.20
C ARG A 789 -39.15 -19.60 63.00
N LYS A 790 -39.29 -18.56 62.18
CA LYS A 790 -40.60 -17.99 61.82
C LYS A 790 -41.47 -18.96 61.02
N ALA A 791 -40.89 -19.67 60.05
CA ALA A 791 -41.60 -20.68 59.26
C ALA A 791 -42.03 -21.89 60.10
N ALA A 792 -41.18 -22.34 61.04
CA ALA A 792 -41.50 -23.42 61.97
C ALA A 792 -42.54 -23.02 63.03
N SER A 793 -42.70 -21.72 63.32
CA SER A 793 -43.75 -21.20 64.22
C SER A 793 -45.10 -20.95 63.54
N ALA A 794 -45.17 -21.05 62.21
CA ALA A 794 -46.37 -20.84 61.40
C ALA A 794 -47.00 -22.14 60.86
N GLN A 795 -46.39 -23.30 61.14
CA GLN A 795 -46.98 -24.63 61.07
C GLN A 795 -47.44 -25.05 62.46
#